data_AF-A0A974CIE6-F1
#
_entry.id   AF-A0A974CIE6-F1
#
_cell.length_a   1.000
_cell.length_b   1.000
_cell.length_c   1.000
_cell.angle_alpha   90.00
_cell.angle_beta   90.00
_cell.angle_gamma   90.00
#
_symmetry.space_group_name_H-M   'P 1'
#
loop_
_entity.id
_entity.type
_entity.pdbx_description
1 polymer ?
#
loop_
_entity_poly.entity_id
_entity_poly.type
_entity_poly.pdbx_seq_one_letter_code
_entity_poly.pdbx_strand_id
1 'polypeptide(L)'
;MDEVHGHLGNILCKLKEEGLHSGASADERLTFLWTLYQGIQTKLNTTSNELEEIRQQQAEEMKEVESYVAHIRSLTEEREALTTDFEKENIQLKAELAELHHQQESQLKEVEEMLDQEGLNDIASSSPSEQVAYLLVERATLLEKLDILEEQLDSRLKSLSGLNKQGELEQIHKTLEEELYQQHETMKLTKETLTKAQLSPVENPWKKLFGIHKNSGKLTADHSTFDEEIAKEKKRREELERDLEEASRRLQMAHDEIRKLTEDLLIKKKELTELEHILQKRQQDNDGLSKELKMLKENDLLELQKAKDHNSRLDKEILALRNRIKLLDLERKQSPEQIEISKSESAEKSQPSQEKALQDNEFLHKRYRLEIEEKECQNKGLLHKLQKLQSKFDEIVERNEELESILGEAQNQTKEQINYLECEIEGLQRTNMNLEAQLTKLREKKDATINDQAKEHHVKKGVDIQQISSLTNESKRLNEKQTSIETLKEKEQICHQLQEKIKSLENEIEALSITLAESKKKCEILQKKINEGMGENQKLWEENIQLQHDVNSTRQELQTKREENARIKHEILNMQEKVPRPQICADGAEDIVPNLLAGDALIQQQHEEIRQLRQDLHRAQHLCSSAEKELRYERDKNLDIKKQHFCLEQANTMVSAELNQLKQKFANVTATCLKLENELEKKQQRIKEMELEVLKQNQISKLQNNWQEKLEHEKSRALEAEKKILELQQQLRASRHQLQLLQTQAAERKHLEEEMKKVRENETTFRKKFQEEQLKRKVLEQSCKDLKHQMGILLDKETVLTQNNSALQHKIHQQESQLRTLDDVQNVSAKERIQIENTNQKLTEELLHVQQEKEQLHKEFENILKQLDEYIRKYHEKQLRHKAKLSHAKEVHTNEVNQLDLHIKQLEMEITLLKSHGVKDQQWINKVTTENEHLNEEKRILLQKMSEHDALERNHKWELLSAQNRAHILDEENRELQEGLLQLYNQVSSLDRVLKKIKALNIEEITNMIPSELHILQLPKASFSANGNSSSSGLLKAIGSIQTEEPMDYKEPLSFSITPTSDIGYLNVTSPGVVATFPEPTPNEGTSSENV
;
A
#
# COMPACT_ATOMS: atom_id res chain seq x y z
N MET A 1 -11.95 -76.95 -16.48
CA MET A 1 -13.30 -77.41 -16.09
C MET A 1 -13.73 -76.73 -14.79
N ASP A 2 -12.90 -76.76 -13.76
CA ASP A 2 -13.27 -76.31 -12.41
C ASP A 2 -13.48 -74.78 -12.29
N GLU A 3 -12.68 -73.96 -12.98
CA GLU A 3 -12.87 -72.50 -13.01
C GLU A 3 -14.24 -72.09 -13.56
N VAL A 4 -14.74 -72.79 -14.58
CA VAL A 4 -16.07 -72.55 -15.17
C VAL A 4 -17.18 -72.90 -14.16
N HIS A 5 -16.99 -73.94 -13.36
CA HIS A 5 -17.94 -74.30 -12.29
C HIS A 5 -17.91 -73.28 -11.14
N GLY A 6 -16.74 -72.74 -10.78
CA GLY A 6 -16.63 -71.65 -9.81
C GLY A 6 -17.33 -70.38 -10.28
N HIS A 7 -17.16 -69.99 -11.55
CA HIS A 7 -17.85 -68.84 -12.12
C HIS A 7 -19.37 -69.05 -12.24
N LEU A 8 -19.85 -70.22 -12.68
CA LEU A 8 -21.29 -70.52 -12.67
C LEU A 8 -21.87 -70.52 -11.25
N GLY A 9 -21.15 -71.08 -10.27
CA GLY A 9 -21.57 -71.05 -8.87
C GLY A 9 -21.73 -69.63 -8.34
N ASN A 10 -20.76 -68.75 -8.60
CA ASN A 10 -20.83 -67.34 -8.20
C ASN A 10 -21.95 -66.58 -8.91
N ILE A 11 -22.22 -66.86 -10.19
CA ILE A 11 -23.35 -66.27 -10.92
C ILE A 11 -24.69 -66.74 -10.34
N LEU A 12 -24.82 -68.04 -10.03
CA LEU A 12 -26.03 -68.60 -9.42
C LEU A 12 -26.27 -68.07 -7.99
N CYS A 13 -25.21 -67.85 -7.21
CA CYS A 13 -25.32 -67.19 -5.90
C CYS A 13 -25.83 -65.75 -6.05
N LYS A 14 -25.24 -64.94 -6.94
CA LYS A 14 -25.69 -63.57 -7.19
C LYS A 14 -27.13 -63.49 -7.68
N LEU A 15 -27.53 -64.34 -8.62
CA LEU A 15 -28.93 -64.38 -9.09
C LEU A 15 -29.91 -64.75 -7.97
N LYS A 16 -29.48 -65.58 -7.01
CA LYS A 16 -30.27 -65.93 -5.82
C LYS A 16 -30.33 -64.78 -4.80
N GLU A 17 -29.24 -64.02 -4.64
CA GLU A 17 -29.19 -62.79 -3.84
C GLU A 17 -30.08 -61.67 -4.42
N GLU A 18 -30.13 -61.57 -5.76
CA GLU A 18 -31.02 -60.65 -6.50
C GLU A 18 -32.49 -61.12 -6.55
N GLY A 19 -32.81 -62.27 -5.93
CA GLY A 19 -34.17 -62.72 -5.65
C GLY A 19 -34.66 -63.96 -6.43
N LEU A 20 -33.84 -64.56 -7.31
CA LEU A 20 -34.26 -65.70 -8.13
C LEU A 20 -34.43 -66.99 -7.28
N HIS A 21 -35.66 -67.49 -7.20
CA HIS A 21 -35.98 -68.65 -6.37
C HIS A 21 -35.53 -69.97 -7.02
N SER A 22 -34.97 -70.88 -6.23
CA SER A 22 -34.39 -72.15 -6.72
C SER A 22 -35.40 -73.08 -7.43
N GLY A 23 -36.70 -72.93 -7.15
CA GLY A 23 -37.79 -73.67 -7.79
C GLY A 23 -38.49 -72.95 -8.97
N ALA A 24 -38.03 -71.76 -9.39
CA ALA A 24 -38.65 -71.01 -10.48
C ALA A 24 -38.62 -71.78 -11.81
N SER A 25 -39.66 -71.63 -12.61
CA SER A 25 -39.81 -72.21 -13.95
C SER A 25 -38.83 -71.59 -14.96
N ALA A 26 -38.66 -72.23 -16.12
CA ALA A 26 -37.75 -71.74 -17.15
C ALA A 26 -38.13 -70.34 -17.66
N ASP A 27 -39.42 -70.07 -17.84
CA ASP A 27 -39.93 -68.78 -18.35
C ASP A 27 -39.78 -67.67 -17.31
N GLU A 28 -39.98 -67.96 -16.02
CA GLU A 28 -39.74 -66.99 -14.92
C GLU A 28 -38.26 -66.62 -14.84
N ARG A 29 -37.35 -67.60 -14.96
CA ARG A 29 -35.89 -67.36 -15.00
C ARG A 29 -35.49 -66.53 -16.22
N LEU A 30 -36.04 -66.85 -17.39
CA LEU A 30 -35.76 -66.10 -18.62
C LEU A 30 -36.25 -64.64 -18.50
N THR A 31 -37.46 -64.44 -17.97
CA THR A 31 -38.06 -63.11 -17.78
C THR A 31 -37.28 -62.27 -16.77
N PHE A 32 -36.85 -62.88 -15.65
CA PHE A 32 -35.99 -62.22 -14.67
C PHE A 32 -34.64 -61.81 -15.27
N LEU A 33 -33.95 -62.73 -15.95
CA LEU A 33 -32.66 -62.46 -16.60
C LEU A 33 -32.77 -61.40 -17.70
N TRP A 34 -33.87 -61.40 -18.47
CA TRP A 34 -34.13 -60.37 -19.48
C TRP A 34 -34.37 -58.99 -18.85
N THR A 35 -35.11 -58.93 -17.74
CA THR A 35 -35.36 -57.68 -16.99
C THR A 35 -34.06 -57.15 -16.38
N LEU A 36 -33.24 -58.04 -15.82
CA LEU A 36 -31.90 -57.71 -15.31
C LEU A 36 -30.99 -57.20 -16.42
N TYR A 37 -30.95 -57.88 -17.57
CA TYR A 37 -30.18 -57.45 -18.74
C TYR A 37 -30.62 -56.08 -19.24
N GLN A 38 -31.93 -55.83 -19.36
CA GLN A 38 -32.45 -54.51 -19.71
C GLN A 38 -32.05 -53.44 -18.68
N GLY A 39 -32.14 -53.75 -17.38
CA GLY A 39 -31.74 -52.83 -16.30
C GLY A 39 -30.23 -52.56 -16.23
N ILE A 40 -29.40 -53.51 -16.64
CA ILE A 40 -27.94 -53.32 -16.78
C ILE A 40 -27.64 -52.52 -18.05
N GLN A 41 -28.32 -52.81 -19.17
CA GLN A 41 -28.14 -52.10 -20.43
C GLN A 41 -28.56 -50.63 -20.33
N THR A 42 -29.66 -50.32 -19.63
CA THR A 42 -30.05 -48.92 -19.38
C THR A 42 -29.04 -48.21 -18.50
N LYS A 43 -28.58 -48.82 -17.40
CA LYS A 43 -27.50 -48.26 -16.55
C LYS A 43 -26.18 -48.07 -17.30
N LEU A 44 -25.82 -48.99 -18.20
CA LEU A 44 -24.64 -48.87 -19.04
C LEU A 44 -24.78 -47.72 -20.04
N ASN A 45 -25.97 -47.56 -20.64
CA ASN A 45 -26.25 -46.44 -21.54
C ASN A 45 -26.27 -45.10 -20.78
N THR A 46 -26.85 -45.00 -19.58
CA THR A 46 -26.83 -43.75 -18.80
C THR A 46 -25.41 -43.39 -18.37
N THR A 47 -24.65 -44.33 -17.80
CA THR A 47 -23.25 -44.09 -17.41
C THR A 47 -22.34 -43.80 -18.60
N SER A 48 -22.61 -44.38 -19.78
CA SER A 48 -21.89 -44.03 -21.01
C SER A 48 -22.24 -42.63 -21.51
N ASN A 49 -23.48 -42.17 -21.35
CA ASN A 49 -23.89 -40.80 -21.71
C ASN A 49 -23.31 -39.79 -20.72
N GLU A 50 -23.41 -40.04 -19.41
CA GLU A 50 -22.80 -39.23 -18.34
C GLU A 50 -21.28 -39.06 -18.56
N LEU A 51 -20.59 -40.13 -18.96
CA LEU A 51 -19.15 -40.09 -19.26
C LEU A 51 -18.85 -39.24 -20.52
N GLU A 52 -19.69 -39.31 -21.55
CA GLU A 52 -19.53 -38.50 -22.75
C GLU A 52 -19.89 -37.02 -22.50
N GLU A 53 -20.88 -36.72 -21.66
CA GLU A 53 -21.17 -35.35 -21.18
C GLU A 53 -19.97 -34.77 -20.41
N ILE A 54 -19.36 -35.53 -19.51
CA ILE A 54 -18.13 -35.11 -18.79
C ILE A 54 -16.97 -34.88 -19.76
N ARG A 55 -16.81 -35.72 -20.78
CA ARG A 55 -15.78 -35.50 -21.84
C ARG A 55 -16.05 -34.24 -22.65
N GLN A 56 -17.31 -33.97 -22.98
CA GLN A 56 -17.67 -32.75 -23.70
C GLN A 56 -17.40 -31.51 -22.83
N GLN A 57 -17.78 -31.53 -21.55
CA GLN A 57 -17.45 -30.46 -20.60
C GLN A 57 -15.94 -30.24 -20.51
N GLN A 58 -15.14 -31.29 -20.34
CA GLN A 58 -13.67 -31.19 -20.35
C GLN A 58 -13.12 -30.61 -21.67
N ALA A 59 -13.72 -30.95 -22.81
CA ALA A 59 -13.32 -30.41 -24.11
C ALA A 59 -13.75 -28.93 -24.32
N GLU A 60 -14.77 -28.47 -23.60
CA GLU A 60 -15.21 -27.07 -23.57
C GLU A 60 -14.34 -26.23 -22.61
N GLU A 61 -14.09 -26.74 -21.39
CA GLU A 61 -13.14 -26.16 -20.43
C GLU A 61 -11.73 -26.03 -21.04
N MET A 62 -11.25 -27.05 -21.77
CA MET A 62 -9.95 -26.98 -22.45
C MET A 62 -9.89 -25.87 -23.51
N LYS A 63 -10.97 -25.62 -24.27
CA LYS A 63 -11.03 -24.50 -25.23
C LYS A 63 -11.06 -23.15 -24.54
N GLU A 64 -11.71 -23.06 -23.38
CA GLU A 64 -11.74 -21.84 -22.58
C GLU A 64 -10.33 -21.53 -22.03
N VAL A 65 -9.63 -22.55 -21.51
CA VAL A 65 -8.21 -22.44 -21.10
C VAL A 65 -7.31 -22.06 -22.29
N GLU A 66 -7.49 -22.66 -23.47
CA GLU A 66 -6.76 -22.28 -24.69
C GLU A 66 -7.02 -20.80 -25.07
N SER A 67 -8.25 -20.32 -24.93
CA SER A 67 -8.62 -18.92 -25.15
C SER A 67 -7.94 -17.97 -24.16
N TYR A 68 -7.96 -18.30 -22.86
CA TYR A 68 -7.25 -17.52 -21.84
C TYR A 68 -5.73 -17.51 -22.07
N VAL A 69 -5.13 -18.65 -22.42
CA VAL A 69 -3.70 -18.74 -22.75
C VAL A 69 -3.36 -17.91 -24.00
N ALA A 70 -4.23 -17.89 -25.01
CA ALA A 70 -4.06 -17.03 -26.18
C ALA A 70 -4.14 -15.53 -25.83
N HIS A 71 -5.07 -15.14 -24.94
CA HIS A 71 -5.17 -13.76 -24.47
C HIS A 71 -3.94 -13.33 -23.65
N ILE A 72 -3.45 -14.19 -22.74
CA ILE A 72 -2.23 -13.93 -21.97
C ILE A 72 -1.00 -13.77 -22.88
N ARG A 73 -0.89 -14.59 -23.94
CA ARG A 73 0.17 -14.42 -24.96
C ARG A 73 0.07 -13.07 -25.67
N SER A 74 -1.11 -12.67 -26.13
CA SER A 74 -1.32 -11.36 -26.77
C SER A 74 -0.92 -10.20 -25.85
N LEU A 75 -1.30 -10.24 -24.58
CA LEU A 75 -0.90 -9.23 -23.58
C LEU A 75 0.61 -9.23 -23.31
N THR A 76 1.26 -10.39 -23.39
CA THR A 76 2.71 -10.52 -23.23
C THR A 76 3.44 -9.94 -24.43
N GLU A 77 3.00 -10.25 -25.65
CA GLU A 77 3.51 -9.68 -26.91
C GLU A 77 3.35 -8.15 -26.96
N GLU A 78 2.19 -7.61 -26.51
CA GLU A 78 1.98 -6.17 -26.38
C GLU A 78 2.93 -5.52 -25.33
N ARG A 79 3.17 -6.21 -24.20
CA ARG A 79 4.11 -5.75 -23.17
C ARG A 79 5.54 -5.71 -23.70
N GLU A 80 5.97 -6.75 -24.40
CA GLU A 80 7.29 -6.83 -25.02
C GLU A 80 7.47 -5.75 -26.09
N ALA A 81 6.48 -5.56 -26.97
CA ALA A 81 6.51 -4.49 -27.97
C ALA A 81 6.69 -3.11 -27.32
N LEU A 82 5.89 -2.80 -26.29
CA LEU A 82 6.02 -1.56 -25.49
C LEU A 82 7.40 -1.42 -24.84
N THR A 83 7.96 -2.50 -24.29
CA THR A 83 9.32 -2.48 -23.74
C THR A 83 10.36 -2.14 -24.81
N THR A 84 10.31 -2.77 -26.00
CA THR A 84 11.27 -2.45 -27.07
C THR A 84 11.13 -1.02 -27.60
N ASP A 85 9.93 -0.44 -27.57
CA ASP A 85 9.72 0.96 -27.97
C ASP A 85 10.25 1.94 -26.92
N PHE A 86 10.11 1.64 -25.62
CA PHE A 86 10.77 2.42 -24.56
C PHE A 86 12.29 2.30 -24.59
N GLU A 87 12.84 1.12 -24.92
CA GLU A 87 14.28 0.93 -25.12
C GLU A 87 14.80 1.78 -26.28
N LYS A 88 14.08 1.82 -27.41
CA LYS A 88 14.39 2.70 -28.56
C LYS A 88 14.31 4.18 -28.18
N GLU A 89 13.25 4.63 -27.49
CA GLU A 89 13.10 6.01 -27.03
C GLU A 89 14.26 6.39 -26.07
N ASN A 90 14.68 5.49 -25.18
CA ASN A 90 15.79 5.70 -24.25
C ASN A 90 17.16 5.78 -24.98
N ILE A 91 17.40 4.90 -25.97
CA ILE A 91 18.61 4.96 -26.82
C ILE A 91 18.64 6.26 -27.63
N GLN A 92 17.51 6.69 -28.19
CA GLN A 92 17.41 7.96 -28.92
C GLN A 92 17.68 9.16 -28.01
N LEU A 93 17.05 9.23 -26.84
CA LEU A 93 17.28 10.31 -25.86
C LEU A 93 18.74 10.36 -25.38
N LYS A 94 19.41 9.22 -25.23
CA LYS A 94 20.84 9.16 -24.93
C LYS A 94 21.71 9.70 -26.06
N ALA A 95 21.34 9.45 -27.32
CA ALA A 95 22.03 10.02 -28.47
C ALA A 95 21.82 11.54 -28.58
N GLU A 96 20.58 12.01 -28.39
CA GLU A 96 20.24 13.45 -28.38
C GLU A 96 20.95 14.20 -27.24
N LEU A 97 21.05 13.61 -26.04
CA LEU A 97 21.82 14.17 -24.92
C LEU A 97 23.32 14.23 -25.21
N ALA A 98 23.88 13.20 -25.87
CA ALA A 98 25.29 13.21 -26.27
C ALA A 98 25.59 14.27 -27.34
N GLU A 99 24.67 14.48 -28.28
CA GLU A 99 24.78 15.54 -29.31
C GLU A 99 24.68 16.93 -28.67
N LEU A 100 23.75 17.16 -27.75
CA LEU A 100 23.66 18.41 -26.98
C LEU A 100 24.92 18.68 -26.15
N HIS A 101 25.50 17.65 -25.51
CA HIS A 101 26.76 17.78 -24.78
C HIS A 101 27.91 18.18 -25.72
N HIS A 102 27.99 17.58 -26.91
CA HIS A 102 29.02 17.93 -27.89
C HIS A 102 28.86 19.37 -28.43
N GLN A 103 27.62 19.82 -28.65
CA GLN A 103 27.32 21.21 -29.01
C GLN A 103 27.74 22.18 -27.89
N GLN A 104 27.47 21.85 -26.62
CA GLN A 104 27.92 22.64 -25.47
C GLN A 104 29.45 22.68 -25.36
N GLU A 105 30.15 21.56 -25.51
CA GLU A 105 31.63 21.53 -25.56
C GLU A 105 32.20 22.39 -26.69
N SER A 106 31.54 22.42 -27.85
CA SER A 106 31.96 23.27 -28.98
C SER A 106 31.79 24.75 -28.67
N GLN A 107 30.65 25.15 -28.07
CA GLN A 107 30.39 26.52 -27.65
C GLN A 107 31.34 26.97 -26.52
N LEU A 108 31.65 26.09 -25.58
CA LEU A 108 32.61 26.38 -24.51
C LEU A 108 34.02 26.63 -25.07
N LYS A 109 34.46 25.86 -26.06
CA LYS A 109 35.74 26.09 -26.75
C LYS A 109 35.76 27.39 -27.55
N GLU A 110 34.67 27.75 -28.20
CA GLU A 110 34.56 29.05 -28.89
C GLU A 110 34.68 30.22 -27.90
N VAL A 111 34.07 30.11 -26.71
CA VAL A 111 34.21 31.10 -25.63
C VAL A 111 35.62 31.11 -25.04
N GLU A 112 36.26 29.95 -24.86
CA GLU A 112 37.65 29.81 -24.41
C GLU A 112 38.60 30.49 -25.43
N GLU A 113 38.44 30.23 -26.73
CA GLU A 113 39.20 30.87 -27.81
C GLU A 113 38.97 32.39 -27.91
N MET A 114 37.75 32.89 -27.63
CA MET A 114 37.48 34.34 -27.58
C MET A 114 38.13 35.00 -26.35
N LEU A 115 38.08 34.37 -25.17
CA LEU A 115 38.75 34.89 -23.97
C LEU A 115 40.27 34.90 -24.12
N ASP A 116 40.85 33.87 -24.75
CA ASP A 116 42.27 33.82 -25.11
C ASP A 116 42.68 34.95 -26.09
N GLN A 117 41.81 35.30 -27.05
CA GLN A 117 42.07 36.39 -28.01
C GLN A 117 42.06 37.78 -27.37
N GLU A 118 41.19 38.02 -26.39
CA GLU A 118 41.15 39.26 -25.61
C GLU A 118 42.22 39.33 -24.50
N GLY A 119 43.06 38.29 -24.36
CA GLY A 119 44.15 38.23 -23.37
C GLY A 119 43.68 37.87 -21.95
N LEU A 120 42.51 37.24 -21.82
CA LEU A 120 41.90 36.77 -20.58
C LEU A 120 42.15 35.27 -20.34
N ASN A 121 43.30 34.75 -20.78
CA ASN A 121 43.67 33.33 -20.72
C ASN A 121 43.59 32.74 -19.30
N ASP A 122 43.82 33.56 -18.27
CA ASP A 122 43.72 33.15 -16.86
C ASP A 122 42.31 32.71 -16.43
N ILE A 123 41.26 33.11 -17.17
CA ILE A 123 39.87 32.68 -16.95
C ILE A 123 39.29 31.82 -18.08
N ALA A 124 39.99 31.68 -19.22
CA ALA A 124 39.49 30.96 -20.39
C ALA A 124 39.11 29.50 -20.05
N SER A 125 39.94 28.80 -19.27
CA SER A 125 39.67 27.43 -18.81
C SER A 125 38.82 27.33 -17.52
N SER A 126 38.21 28.44 -17.04
CA SER A 126 37.37 28.46 -15.83
C SER A 126 35.92 28.08 -16.14
N SER A 127 35.10 27.76 -15.12
CA SER A 127 33.68 27.47 -15.38
C SER A 127 32.94 28.70 -15.96
N PRO A 128 31.88 28.53 -16.76
CA PRO A 128 31.11 29.65 -17.31
C PRO A 128 30.57 30.60 -16.23
N SER A 129 30.23 30.07 -15.05
CA SER A 129 29.86 30.87 -13.87
C SER A 129 31.00 31.74 -13.34
N GLU A 130 32.24 31.24 -13.34
CA GLU A 130 33.42 31.98 -12.90
C GLU A 130 33.86 33.01 -13.96
N GLN A 131 33.82 32.65 -15.24
CA GLN A 131 34.03 33.58 -16.36
C GLN A 131 33.06 34.77 -16.26
N VAL A 132 31.75 34.51 -16.12
CA VAL A 132 30.73 35.56 -15.95
C VAL A 132 30.96 36.36 -14.67
N ALA A 133 31.29 35.72 -13.55
CA ALA A 133 31.56 36.44 -12.29
C ALA A 133 32.78 37.37 -12.41
N TYR A 134 33.86 36.92 -13.06
CA TYR A 134 35.05 37.72 -13.31
C TYR A 134 34.74 38.93 -14.20
N LEU A 135 34.09 38.71 -15.34
CA LEU A 135 33.70 39.78 -16.27
C LEU A 135 32.75 40.80 -15.62
N LEU A 136 31.85 40.37 -14.74
CA LEU A 136 30.98 41.26 -13.97
C LEU A 136 31.76 42.11 -12.95
N VAL A 137 32.74 41.53 -12.26
CA VAL A 137 33.62 42.26 -11.34
C VAL A 137 34.50 43.24 -12.10
N GLU A 138 35.13 42.81 -13.20
CA GLU A 138 35.98 43.69 -14.01
C GLU A 138 35.18 44.87 -14.57
N ARG A 139 33.99 44.61 -15.14
CA ARG A 139 33.04 45.65 -15.56
C ARG A 139 32.70 46.63 -14.44
N ALA A 140 32.47 46.15 -13.21
CA ALA A 140 32.21 47.02 -12.06
C ALA A 140 33.43 47.90 -11.72
N THR A 141 34.65 47.35 -11.73
CA THR A 141 35.87 48.15 -11.48
C THR A 141 36.18 49.15 -12.60
N LEU A 142 35.81 48.84 -13.85
CA LEU A 142 35.96 49.75 -14.98
C LEU A 142 34.94 50.90 -14.90
N LEU A 143 33.70 50.62 -14.49
CA LEU A 143 32.70 51.65 -14.21
C LEU A 143 33.16 52.57 -13.05
N GLU A 144 33.64 52.01 -11.94
CA GLU A 144 34.16 52.82 -10.82
C GLU A 144 35.35 53.71 -11.24
N LYS A 145 36.25 53.20 -12.09
CA LYS A 145 37.35 54.01 -12.68
C LYS A 145 36.82 55.11 -13.60
N LEU A 146 35.76 54.86 -14.37
CA LEU A 146 35.13 55.87 -15.24
C LEU A 146 34.46 56.96 -14.39
N ASP A 147 33.69 56.60 -13.36
CA ASP A 147 33.07 57.54 -12.43
C ASP A 147 34.13 58.45 -11.76
N ILE A 148 35.25 57.87 -11.31
CA ILE A 148 36.38 58.63 -10.73
C ILE A 148 37.01 59.57 -11.76
N LEU A 149 37.17 59.14 -13.02
CA LEU A 149 37.71 59.98 -14.09
C LEU A 149 36.73 61.10 -14.49
N GLU A 150 35.42 60.84 -14.43
CA GLU A 150 34.38 61.82 -14.66
C GLU A 150 34.38 62.87 -13.53
N GLU A 151 34.42 62.48 -12.25
CA GLU A 151 34.61 63.42 -11.13
C GLU A 151 35.93 64.21 -11.23
N GLN A 152 37.01 63.61 -11.72
CA GLN A 152 38.27 64.31 -11.99
C GLN A 152 38.16 65.31 -13.14
N LEU A 153 37.40 65.00 -14.21
CA LEU A 153 37.13 65.92 -15.30
C LEU A 153 36.27 67.09 -14.82
N ASP A 154 35.24 66.79 -14.04
CA ASP A 154 34.24 67.72 -13.54
C ASP A 154 34.83 68.67 -12.47
N SER A 155 35.71 68.16 -11.60
CA SER A 155 36.51 68.99 -10.68
C SER A 155 37.57 69.83 -11.41
N ARG A 156 38.16 69.33 -12.50
CA ARG A 156 39.06 70.12 -13.36
C ARG A 156 38.34 71.22 -14.14
N LEU A 157 37.12 70.98 -14.59
CA LEU A 157 36.21 71.98 -15.16
C LEU A 157 35.84 73.06 -14.12
N LYS A 158 35.49 72.66 -12.88
CA LYS A 158 35.24 73.57 -11.75
C LYS A 158 36.48 74.35 -11.30
N SER A 159 37.69 73.83 -11.55
CA SER A 159 38.95 74.55 -11.30
C SER A 159 39.27 75.55 -12.41
N LEU A 160 38.99 75.20 -13.68
CA LEU A 160 39.18 76.09 -14.83
C LEU A 160 38.19 77.26 -14.86
N SER A 161 36.97 77.12 -14.32
CA SER A 161 36.01 78.22 -14.20
C SER A 161 36.40 79.26 -13.13
N GLY A 162 37.39 78.99 -12.28
CA GLY A 162 37.88 79.91 -11.25
C GLY A 162 38.89 80.97 -11.74
N LEU A 163 39.40 80.88 -12.98
CA LEU A 163 40.45 81.76 -13.49
C LEU A 163 39.94 82.83 -14.46
N ASN A 164 39.39 83.91 -13.89
CA ASN A 164 39.32 85.31 -14.36
C ASN A 164 38.91 85.66 -15.81
N LYS A 165 38.52 84.71 -16.67
CA LYS A 165 38.10 85.01 -18.06
C LYS A 165 36.69 85.59 -18.16
N GLN A 166 35.83 85.33 -17.17
CA GLN A 166 34.49 85.90 -17.09
C GLN A 166 34.53 87.43 -16.96
N GLY A 167 35.44 87.96 -16.13
CA GLY A 167 35.58 89.40 -15.92
C GLY A 167 36.09 90.15 -17.15
N GLU A 168 37.06 89.58 -17.87
CA GLU A 168 37.55 90.15 -19.14
C GLU A 168 36.48 90.10 -20.23
N LEU A 169 35.72 89.01 -20.34
CA LEU A 169 34.60 88.90 -21.29
C LEU A 169 33.44 89.83 -20.95
N GLU A 170 33.05 89.98 -19.68
CA GLU A 170 32.02 90.94 -19.25
C GLU A 170 32.48 92.38 -19.46
N GLN A 171 33.77 92.67 -19.28
CA GLN A 171 34.32 94.00 -19.55
C GLN A 171 34.38 94.31 -21.06
N ILE A 172 34.74 93.34 -21.90
CA ILE A 172 34.67 93.45 -23.37
C ILE A 172 33.22 93.59 -23.84
N HIS A 173 32.30 92.76 -23.31
CA HIS A 173 30.87 92.82 -23.65
C HIS A 173 30.27 94.18 -23.28
N LYS A 174 30.60 94.69 -22.09
CA LYS A 174 30.15 96.00 -21.64
C LYS A 174 30.74 97.15 -22.46
N THR A 175 31.99 97.03 -22.90
CA THR A 175 32.62 98.02 -23.80
C THR A 175 31.95 98.01 -25.18
N LEU A 176 31.68 96.83 -25.75
CA LEU A 176 30.94 96.67 -27.01
C LEU A 176 29.48 97.14 -26.90
N GLU A 177 28.84 96.93 -25.76
CA GLU A 177 27.48 97.37 -25.49
C GLU A 177 27.42 98.90 -25.33
N GLU A 178 28.41 99.51 -24.67
CA GLU A 178 28.59 100.97 -24.61
C GLU A 178 28.91 101.58 -25.99
N GLU A 179 29.72 100.92 -26.83
CA GLU A 179 29.98 101.33 -28.21
C GLU A 179 28.73 101.20 -29.11
N LEU A 180 27.97 100.11 -28.99
CA LEU A 180 26.69 99.93 -29.69
C LEU A 180 25.64 100.95 -29.23
N TYR A 181 25.61 101.30 -27.94
CA TYR A 181 24.73 102.34 -27.42
C TYR A 181 25.13 103.71 -27.98
N GLN A 182 26.42 104.02 -28.07
CA GLN A 182 26.91 105.25 -28.72
C GLN A 182 26.63 105.27 -30.22
N GLN A 183 26.74 104.13 -30.93
CA GLN A 183 26.33 104.02 -32.33
C GLN A 183 24.82 104.21 -32.51
N HIS A 184 23.99 103.65 -31.62
CA HIS A 184 22.54 103.85 -31.67
C HIS A 184 22.14 105.29 -31.36
N GLU A 185 22.74 105.93 -30.35
CA GLU A 185 22.42 107.32 -30.00
C GLU A 185 22.94 108.29 -31.07
N THR A 186 24.11 108.06 -31.67
CA THR A 186 24.59 108.85 -32.82
C THR A 186 23.75 108.61 -34.08
N MET A 187 23.34 107.37 -34.36
CA MET A 187 22.46 107.05 -35.49
C MET A 187 21.06 107.67 -35.31
N LYS A 188 20.55 107.72 -34.08
CA LYS A 188 19.31 108.40 -33.70
C LYS A 188 19.44 109.92 -33.82
N LEU A 189 20.53 110.51 -33.36
CA LEU A 189 20.83 111.93 -33.55
C LEU A 189 20.95 112.29 -35.05
N THR A 190 21.57 111.45 -35.88
CA THR A 190 21.57 111.67 -37.35
C THR A 190 20.17 111.55 -37.96
N LYS A 191 19.33 110.60 -37.51
CA LYS A 191 17.92 110.49 -37.95
C LYS A 191 17.09 111.70 -37.50
N GLU A 192 17.33 112.23 -36.31
CA GLU A 192 16.64 113.42 -35.78
C GLU A 192 17.09 114.72 -36.47
N THR A 193 18.36 114.82 -36.89
CA THR A 193 18.81 115.92 -37.77
C THR A 193 18.30 115.79 -39.21
N LEU A 194 18.10 114.56 -39.72
CA LEU A 194 17.50 114.35 -41.05
C LEU A 194 16.00 114.73 -41.08
N THR A 195 15.28 114.49 -39.98
CA THR A 195 13.82 114.71 -39.89
C THR A 195 13.42 116.14 -39.50
N LYS A 196 14.35 117.00 -39.02
CA LYS A 196 14.08 118.42 -38.75
C LYS A 196 14.37 119.38 -39.93
N ALA A 197 14.86 118.87 -41.06
CA ALA A 197 15.24 119.70 -42.22
C ALA A 197 14.14 119.86 -43.29
N GLN A 198 12.91 119.36 -43.07
CA GLN A 198 11.86 119.31 -44.10
C GLN A 198 10.50 119.88 -43.63
N LEU A 199 10.42 121.18 -43.32
CA LEU A 199 9.16 121.93 -43.31
C LEU A 199 9.35 123.37 -43.85
N SER A 200 8.39 123.80 -44.69
CA SER A 200 8.28 125.13 -45.34
C SER A 200 9.13 125.32 -46.64
N PRO A 201 8.74 126.22 -47.59
CA PRO A 201 7.97 125.74 -48.75
C PRO A 201 8.35 126.34 -50.14
N VAL A 202 7.76 125.78 -51.22
CA VAL A 202 7.77 126.28 -52.64
C VAL A 202 9.16 126.14 -53.32
N GLU A 203 9.38 125.41 -54.43
CA GLU A 203 8.71 125.43 -55.75
C GLU A 203 9.15 124.22 -56.64
N ASN A 204 8.50 123.99 -57.79
CA ASN A 204 8.81 122.92 -58.76
C ASN A 204 9.74 123.39 -59.90
N PRO A 205 10.93 122.77 -60.14
CA PRO A 205 11.55 122.91 -61.47
C PRO A 205 12.35 121.72 -62.07
N TRP A 206 12.22 120.45 -61.61
CA TRP A 206 13.09 119.34 -62.12
C TRP A 206 12.44 118.27 -63.00
N LYS A 207 11.33 118.59 -63.66
CA LYS A 207 10.74 117.80 -64.78
C LYS A 207 11.60 117.83 -66.08
N LYS A 208 12.92 118.00 -65.94
CA LYS A 208 13.87 118.29 -67.02
C LYS A 208 15.28 117.67 -66.86
N LEU A 209 15.56 116.92 -65.79
CA LEU A 209 16.89 116.28 -65.62
C LEU A 209 16.95 114.80 -66.06
N PHE A 210 15.83 114.08 -66.05
CA PHE A 210 15.78 112.69 -66.50
C PHE A 210 14.87 112.53 -67.72
N GLY A 211 15.37 113.04 -68.84
CA GLY A 211 15.00 112.50 -70.14
C GLY A 211 15.47 111.05 -70.26
N ILE A 212 14.73 110.25 -71.02
CA ILE A 212 15.00 108.82 -71.23
C ILE A 212 16.43 108.63 -71.76
N HIS A 213 17.29 107.94 -71.01
CA HIS A 213 18.40 107.16 -71.54
C HIS A 213 18.45 105.81 -70.83
N LYS A 214 18.51 104.74 -71.63
CA LYS A 214 18.61 103.36 -71.14
C LYS A 214 19.98 103.18 -70.47
N ASN A 215 20.00 102.53 -69.30
CA ASN A 215 21.09 101.64 -68.93
C ASN A 215 20.56 100.57 -67.98
N SER A 216 20.72 99.32 -68.39
CA SER A 216 20.31 98.12 -67.67
C SER A 216 21.38 97.67 -66.69
N GLY A 217 20.99 97.32 -65.46
CA GLY A 217 21.77 96.45 -64.58
C GLY A 217 22.16 97.04 -63.22
N LYS A 218 21.31 96.78 -62.21
CA LYS A 218 21.60 96.40 -60.81
C LYS A 218 20.46 96.81 -59.87
N LEU A 219 19.47 95.92 -59.74
CA LEU A 219 18.44 95.92 -58.70
C LEU A 219 18.15 94.45 -58.31
N THR A 220 19.19 93.74 -57.85
CA THR A 220 19.13 92.30 -57.53
C THR A 220 19.77 91.94 -56.18
N ALA A 221 20.14 92.93 -55.36
CA ALA A 221 20.80 92.69 -54.08
C ALA A 221 19.79 92.46 -52.94
N ASP A 222 18.81 93.37 -52.78
CA ASP A 222 17.98 93.44 -51.57
C ASP A 222 16.88 92.37 -51.46
N HIS A 223 16.61 91.57 -52.51
CA HIS A 223 15.73 90.41 -52.40
C HIS A 223 16.44 89.18 -51.80
N SER A 224 17.76 89.07 -51.98
CA SER A 224 18.51 87.85 -51.62
C SER A 224 18.55 87.56 -50.11
N THR A 225 18.60 88.59 -49.27
CA THR A 225 18.66 88.47 -47.82
C THR A 225 17.33 88.03 -47.20
N PHE A 226 16.21 88.55 -47.72
CA PHE A 226 14.87 88.20 -47.27
C PHE A 226 14.49 86.77 -47.66
N ASP A 227 14.86 86.34 -48.88
CA ASP A 227 14.67 84.96 -49.33
C ASP A 227 15.53 83.97 -48.51
N GLU A 228 16.74 84.38 -48.08
CA GLU A 228 17.58 83.59 -47.17
C GLU A 228 16.98 83.44 -45.76
N GLU A 229 16.38 84.49 -45.19
CA GLU A 229 15.71 84.41 -43.88
C GLU A 229 14.47 83.52 -43.95
N ILE A 230 13.67 83.62 -45.01
CA ILE A 230 12.52 82.73 -45.24
C ILE A 230 12.97 81.27 -45.40
N ALA A 231 14.09 81.01 -46.09
CA ALA A 231 14.64 79.67 -46.22
C ALA A 231 15.11 79.08 -44.88
N LYS A 232 15.79 79.89 -44.04
CA LYS A 232 16.22 79.49 -42.68
C LYS A 232 15.03 79.20 -41.77
N GLU A 233 13.98 80.00 -41.83
CA GLU A 233 12.76 79.82 -41.02
C GLU A 233 11.92 78.61 -41.47
N LYS A 234 11.83 78.35 -42.79
CA LYS A 234 11.23 77.10 -43.29
C LYS A 234 11.97 75.86 -42.78
N LYS A 235 13.30 75.87 -42.84
CA LYS A 235 14.11 74.74 -42.38
C LYS A 235 13.93 74.46 -40.88
N ARG A 236 13.83 75.52 -40.05
CA ARG A 236 13.50 75.40 -38.63
C ARG A 236 12.10 74.81 -38.38
N ARG A 237 11.10 75.18 -39.20
CA ARG A 237 9.78 74.55 -39.14
C ARG A 237 9.84 73.07 -39.51
N GLU A 238 10.52 72.69 -40.58
CA GLU A 238 10.71 71.29 -40.99
C GLU A 238 11.51 70.46 -39.97
N GLU A 239 12.39 71.09 -39.19
CA GLU A 239 13.06 70.46 -38.03
C GLU A 239 12.07 70.25 -36.87
N LEU A 240 11.35 71.29 -36.46
CA LEU A 240 10.34 71.19 -35.39
C LEU A 240 9.18 70.24 -35.72
N GLU A 241 8.75 70.18 -36.97
CA GLU A 241 7.65 69.31 -37.43
C GLU A 241 8.07 67.83 -37.34
N ARG A 242 9.32 67.51 -37.71
CA ARG A 242 9.91 66.17 -37.52
C ARG A 242 10.08 65.80 -36.04
N ASP A 243 10.52 66.73 -35.20
CA ASP A 243 10.62 66.49 -33.75
C ASP A 243 9.24 66.24 -33.12
N LEU A 244 8.19 66.89 -33.61
CA LEU A 244 6.81 66.74 -33.13
C LEU A 244 6.17 65.43 -33.63
N GLU A 245 6.43 65.03 -34.88
CA GLU A 245 6.08 63.69 -35.40
C GLU A 245 6.78 62.58 -34.63
N GLU A 246 8.07 62.74 -34.33
CA GLU A 246 8.86 61.78 -33.56
C GLU A 246 8.38 61.68 -32.10
N ALA A 247 8.06 62.81 -31.46
CA ALA A 247 7.45 62.83 -30.13
C ALA A 247 6.07 62.14 -30.14
N SER A 248 5.28 62.32 -31.20
CA SER A 248 3.98 61.66 -31.37
C SER A 248 4.11 60.16 -31.62
N ARG A 249 5.13 59.70 -32.38
CA ARG A 249 5.44 58.26 -32.50
C ARG A 249 5.86 57.64 -31.18
N ARG A 250 6.72 58.30 -30.40
CA ARG A 250 7.13 57.83 -29.06
C ARG A 250 5.96 57.77 -28.08
N LEU A 251 5.08 58.77 -28.11
CA LEU A 251 3.86 58.79 -27.30
C LEU A 251 2.89 57.65 -27.70
N GLN A 252 2.74 57.39 -29.00
CA GLN A 252 1.93 56.29 -29.50
C GLN A 252 2.49 54.92 -29.06
N MET A 253 3.79 54.70 -29.20
CA MET A 253 4.46 53.49 -28.70
C MET A 253 4.25 53.30 -27.20
N ALA A 254 4.39 54.36 -26.39
CA ALA A 254 4.13 54.30 -24.95
C ALA A 254 2.66 53.97 -24.65
N HIS A 255 1.69 54.51 -25.40
CA HIS A 255 0.28 54.16 -25.26
C HIS A 255 -0.03 52.71 -25.66
N ASP A 256 0.65 52.17 -26.67
CA ASP A 256 0.49 50.78 -27.11
C ASP A 256 1.13 49.80 -26.12
N GLU A 257 2.28 50.16 -25.55
CA GLU A 257 2.95 49.38 -24.48
C GLU A 257 2.15 49.39 -23.17
N ILE A 258 1.61 50.54 -22.75
CA ILE A 258 0.66 50.62 -21.62
C ILE A 258 -0.56 49.74 -21.86
N ARG A 259 -1.09 49.69 -23.09
CA ARG A 259 -2.25 48.86 -23.44
C ARG A 259 -1.93 47.37 -23.32
N LYS A 260 -0.78 46.94 -23.87
CA LYS A 260 -0.28 45.56 -23.76
C LYS A 260 -0.09 45.14 -22.30
N LEU A 261 0.60 45.96 -21.49
CA LEU A 261 0.78 45.71 -20.06
C LEU A 261 -0.55 45.64 -19.30
N THR A 262 -1.57 46.38 -19.73
CA THR A 262 -2.92 46.33 -19.15
C THR A 262 -3.65 45.03 -19.51
N GLU A 263 -3.51 44.54 -20.74
CA GLU A 263 -4.04 43.24 -21.16
C GLU A 263 -3.32 42.08 -20.45
N ASP A 264 -1.99 42.11 -20.35
CA ASP A 264 -1.19 41.13 -19.61
C ASP A 264 -1.61 41.08 -18.12
N LEU A 265 -1.83 42.24 -17.48
CA LEU A 265 -2.36 42.32 -16.12
C LEU A 265 -3.79 41.76 -16.00
N LEU A 266 -4.65 41.96 -17.00
CA LEU A 266 -6.00 41.38 -17.03
C LEU A 266 -5.97 39.86 -17.20
N ILE A 267 -5.05 39.32 -18.01
CA ILE A 267 -4.84 37.87 -18.18
C ILE A 267 -4.33 37.28 -16.87
N LYS A 268 -3.28 37.86 -16.26
CA LYS A 268 -2.76 37.42 -14.95
C LYS A 268 -3.80 37.49 -13.84
N LYS A 269 -4.71 38.48 -13.87
CA LYS A 269 -5.83 38.56 -12.92
C LYS A 269 -6.85 37.45 -13.12
N LYS A 270 -7.13 37.02 -14.37
CA LYS A 270 -7.99 35.86 -14.66
C LYS A 270 -7.34 34.55 -14.18
N GLU A 271 -6.06 34.34 -14.50
CA GLU A 271 -5.30 33.18 -14.01
C GLU A 271 -5.34 33.08 -12.48
N LEU A 272 -5.15 34.20 -11.76
CA LEU A 272 -5.26 34.24 -10.30
C LEU A 272 -6.65 33.84 -9.79
N THR A 273 -7.74 34.36 -10.39
CA THR A 273 -9.10 33.96 -9.99
C THR A 273 -9.41 32.48 -10.27
N GLU A 274 -8.81 31.92 -11.32
CA GLU A 274 -8.99 30.51 -11.68
C GLU A 274 -8.19 29.59 -10.74
N LEU A 275 -6.96 29.98 -10.37
CA LEU A 275 -6.18 29.32 -9.31
C LEU A 275 -6.88 29.39 -7.94
N GLU A 276 -7.49 30.53 -7.60
CA GLU A 276 -8.25 30.72 -6.35
C GLU A 276 -9.47 29.78 -6.30
N HIS A 277 -10.19 29.62 -7.42
CA HIS A 277 -11.28 28.65 -7.53
C HIS A 277 -10.80 27.18 -7.46
N ILE A 278 -9.64 26.85 -8.05
CA ILE A 278 -9.03 25.52 -7.94
C ILE A 278 -8.60 25.21 -6.50
N LEU A 279 -8.04 26.20 -5.79
CA LEU A 279 -7.68 26.06 -4.37
C LEU A 279 -8.93 25.86 -3.50
N GLN A 280 -9.98 26.66 -3.70
CA GLN A 280 -11.23 26.52 -2.97
C GLN A 280 -11.87 25.14 -3.20
N LYS A 281 -11.82 24.61 -4.43
CA LYS A 281 -12.29 23.25 -4.72
C LYS A 281 -11.45 22.18 -4.01
N ARG A 282 -10.12 22.25 -4.07
CA ARG A 282 -9.24 21.32 -3.32
C ARG A 282 -9.47 21.38 -1.81
N GLN A 283 -9.83 22.56 -1.28
CA GLN A 283 -10.13 22.73 0.13
C GLN A 283 -11.45 22.03 0.52
N GLN A 284 -12.48 22.11 -0.33
CA GLN A 284 -13.71 21.32 -0.17
C GLN A 284 -13.47 19.80 -0.28
N ASP A 285 -12.64 19.36 -1.23
CA ASP A 285 -12.28 17.94 -1.38
C ASP A 285 -11.53 17.43 -0.13
N ASN A 286 -10.59 18.20 0.40
CA ASN A 286 -9.89 17.88 1.66
C ASN A 286 -10.84 17.84 2.87
N ASP A 287 -11.81 18.76 2.97
CA ASP A 287 -12.83 18.74 4.02
C ASP A 287 -13.78 17.55 3.90
N GLY A 288 -14.02 17.05 2.68
CA GLY A 288 -14.72 15.80 2.42
C GLY A 288 -13.94 14.58 2.92
N LEU A 289 -12.70 14.42 2.46
CA LEU A 289 -11.80 13.34 2.87
C LEU A 289 -11.54 13.33 4.39
N SER A 290 -11.48 14.51 5.02
CA SER A 290 -11.35 14.64 6.49
C SER A 290 -12.56 14.06 7.23
N LYS A 291 -13.77 14.26 6.70
CA LYS A 291 -15.00 13.66 7.27
C LYS A 291 -15.04 12.15 7.04
N GLU A 292 -14.66 11.66 5.87
CA GLU A 292 -14.58 10.23 5.57
C GLU A 292 -13.56 9.53 6.47
N LEU A 293 -12.37 10.10 6.64
CA LEU A 293 -11.35 9.59 7.58
C LEU A 293 -11.84 9.58 9.03
N LYS A 294 -12.71 10.51 9.42
CA LYS A 294 -13.32 10.50 10.75
C LYS A 294 -14.34 9.37 10.89
N MET A 295 -15.22 9.20 9.90
CA MET A 295 -16.20 8.09 9.87
C MET A 295 -15.51 6.72 9.86
N LEU A 296 -14.42 6.57 9.09
CA LEU A 296 -13.63 5.35 9.03
C LEU A 296 -13.00 5.04 10.40
N LYS A 297 -12.35 6.02 11.04
CA LYS A 297 -11.80 5.86 12.40
C LYS A 297 -12.87 5.52 13.44
N GLU A 298 -14.07 6.09 13.34
CA GLU A 298 -15.19 5.77 14.23
C GLU A 298 -15.70 4.32 13.99
N ASN A 299 -15.76 3.86 12.74
CA ASN A 299 -16.07 2.46 12.40
C ASN A 299 -15.00 1.47 12.88
N ASP A 300 -13.72 1.73 12.62
CA ASP A 300 -12.58 0.90 13.05
C ASP A 300 -12.56 0.73 14.57
N LEU A 301 -12.84 1.80 15.32
CA LEU A 301 -12.99 1.77 16.79
C LEU A 301 -14.14 0.86 17.22
N LEU A 302 -15.25 0.87 16.49
CA LEU A 302 -16.45 0.08 16.77
C LEU A 302 -16.24 -1.40 16.44
N GLU A 303 -15.52 -1.71 15.36
CA GLU A 303 -15.10 -3.09 15.04
C GLU A 303 -14.05 -3.62 16.00
N LEU A 304 -13.05 -2.82 16.37
CA LEU A 304 -12.08 -3.15 17.41
C LEU A 304 -12.77 -3.44 18.75
N GLN A 305 -13.81 -2.69 19.10
CA GLN A 305 -14.59 -2.93 20.32
C GLN A 305 -15.41 -4.24 20.21
N LYS A 306 -16.07 -4.51 19.08
CA LYS A 306 -16.74 -5.81 18.84
C LYS A 306 -15.77 -6.99 18.94
N ALA A 307 -14.56 -6.86 18.40
CA ALA A 307 -13.52 -7.89 18.47
C ALA A 307 -13.01 -8.11 19.90
N LYS A 308 -12.82 -7.04 20.68
CA LYS A 308 -12.49 -7.14 22.12
C LYS A 308 -13.60 -7.82 22.92
N ASP A 309 -14.86 -7.47 22.66
CA ASP A 309 -16.01 -8.07 23.33
C ASP A 309 -16.18 -9.55 22.95
N HIS A 310 -15.87 -9.93 21.72
CA HIS A 310 -15.86 -11.32 21.27
C HIS A 310 -14.72 -12.13 21.94
N ASN A 311 -13.49 -11.61 21.96
CA ASN A 311 -12.38 -12.25 22.67
C ASN A 311 -12.68 -12.40 24.17
N SER A 312 -13.29 -11.41 24.81
CA SER A 312 -13.72 -11.52 26.22
C SER A 312 -14.79 -12.60 26.46
N ARG A 313 -15.60 -12.96 25.46
CA ARG A 313 -16.52 -14.12 25.54
C ARG A 313 -15.75 -15.42 25.39
N LEU A 314 -14.87 -15.52 24.40
CA LEU A 314 -14.02 -16.70 24.18
C LEU A 314 -13.14 -16.99 25.42
N ASP A 315 -12.56 -15.98 26.06
CA ASP A 315 -11.79 -16.15 27.30
C ASP A 315 -12.63 -16.74 28.44
N LYS A 316 -13.91 -16.33 28.57
CA LYS A 316 -14.85 -16.89 29.55
C LYS A 316 -15.22 -18.34 29.23
N GLU A 317 -15.43 -18.66 27.96
CA GLU A 317 -15.68 -20.04 27.50
C GLU A 317 -14.45 -20.94 27.71
N ILE A 318 -13.25 -20.46 27.38
CA ILE A 318 -11.98 -21.15 27.64
C ILE A 318 -11.79 -21.39 29.15
N LEU A 319 -12.11 -20.42 30.00
CA LEU A 319 -12.09 -20.60 31.46
C LEU A 319 -13.13 -21.64 31.93
N ALA A 320 -14.34 -21.62 31.39
CA ALA A 320 -15.38 -22.59 31.70
C ALA A 320 -14.98 -24.02 31.27
N LEU A 321 -14.45 -24.18 30.06
CA LEU A 321 -13.94 -25.45 29.53
C LEU A 321 -12.75 -25.97 30.35
N ARG A 322 -11.79 -25.10 30.70
CA ARG A 322 -10.68 -25.46 31.61
C ARG A 322 -11.17 -25.92 32.98
N ASN A 323 -12.24 -25.33 33.51
CA ASN A 323 -12.84 -25.76 34.77
C ASN A 323 -13.62 -27.08 34.61
N ARG A 324 -14.32 -27.32 33.49
CA ARG A 324 -14.98 -28.61 33.22
C ARG A 324 -13.97 -29.74 33.04
N ILE A 325 -12.84 -29.49 32.36
CA ILE A 325 -11.73 -30.46 32.24
C ILE A 325 -11.19 -30.81 33.63
N LYS A 326 -10.91 -29.82 34.49
CA LYS A 326 -10.49 -30.08 35.89
C LYS A 326 -11.49 -30.93 36.67
N LEU A 327 -12.80 -30.73 36.48
CA LEU A 327 -13.84 -31.57 37.10
C LEU A 327 -13.83 -33.00 36.54
N LEU A 328 -13.73 -33.16 35.21
CA LEU A 328 -13.62 -34.48 34.57
C LEU A 328 -12.34 -35.23 34.97
N ASP A 329 -11.23 -34.53 35.19
CA ASP A 329 -9.97 -35.10 35.69
C ASP A 329 -10.07 -35.52 37.17
N LEU A 330 -10.88 -34.83 37.98
CA LEU A 330 -11.20 -35.24 39.36
C LEU A 330 -12.13 -36.46 39.38
N GLU A 331 -13.18 -36.47 38.55
CA GLU A 331 -14.07 -37.63 38.34
C GLU A 331 -13.25 -38.85 37.88
N ARG A 332 -12.35 -38.70 36.91
CA ARG A 332 -11.42 -39.76 36.47
C ARG A 332 -10.50 -40.24 37.58
N LYS A 333 -10.01 -39.38 38.46
CA LYS A 333 -9.16 -39.76 39.61
C LYS A 333 -9.92 -40.47 40.73
N GLN A 334 -11.24 -40.30 40.83
CA GLN A 334 -12.09 -41.04 41.77
C GLN A 334 -12.58 -42.39 41.20
N SER A 335 -12.57 -42.58 39.88
CA SER A 335 -13.01 -43.81 39.22
C SER A 335 -12.18 -45.10 39.40
N PRO A 336 -10.87 -45.11 39.78
CA PRO A 336 -10.11 -46.35 39.92
C PRO A 336 -10.57 -47.21 41.11
N GLU A 337 -11.08 -46.58 42.17
CA GLU A 337 -11.29 -47.19 43.49
C GLU A 337 -12.61 -47.99 43.60
N GLN A 338 -13.40 -48.07 42.52
CA GLN A 338 -14.65 -48.85 42.46
C GLN A 338 -14.66 -49.98 41.42
N ILE A 339 -13.57 -50.18 40.67
CA ILE A 339 -13.52 -51.19 39.58
C ILE A 339 -12.80 -52.49 40.02
N GLU A 340 -12.12 -52.49 41.15
CA GLU A 340 -11.23 -53.59 41.57
C GLU A 340 -11.93 -54.74 42.35
N ILE A 341 -13.25 -54.67 42.58
CA ILE A 341 -14.00 -55.67 43.39
C ILE A 341 -14.84 -56.66 42.55
N SER A 342 -15.08 -56.40 41.26
CA SER A 342 -16.08 -57.16 40.46
C SER A 342 -15.52 -58.09 39.37
N LYS A 343 -14.26 -58.54 39.48
CA LYS A 343 -13.63 -59.45 38.48
C LYS A 343 -12.92 -60.66 39.11
N SER A 344 -13.65 -61.42 39.93
CA SER A 344 -13.17 -62.73 40.40
C SER A 344 -14.29 -63.73 40.67
N GLU A 345 -15.05 -64.13 39.64
CA GLU A 345 -15.78 -65.42 39.68
C GLU A 345 -16.28 -65.89 38.29
N SER A 346 -16.47 -67.21 38.16
CA SER A 346 -17.10 -67.93 37.04
C SER A 346 -16.43 -67.88 35.65
N ALA A 347 -15.37 -68.68 35.50
CA ALA A 347 -15.16 -69.41 34.24
C ALA A 347 -15.84 -70.78 34.35
N GLU A 348 -16.91 -71.05 33.59
CA GLU A 348 -17.13 -72.36 32.92
C GLU A 348 -18.39 -72.40 32.03
N LYS A 349 -18.27 -73.17 30.93
CA LYS A 349 -19.30 -73.79 30.07
C LYS A 349 -19.94 -73.00 28.90
N SER A 350 -20.03 -73.75 27.79
CA SER A 350 -20.89 -73.61 26.59
C SER A 350 -20.67 -72.45 25.60
N GLN A 351 -20.03 -72.80 24.47
CA GLN A 351 -20.52 -72.42 23.13
C GLN A 351 -21.95 -72.98 22.93
N PRO A 352 -22.85 -72.38 22.10
CA PRO A 352 -22.55 -71.88 20.75
C PRO A 352 -23.15 -70.51 20.38
N SER A 353 -22.35 -69.63 19.75
CA SER A 353 -22.81 -68.43 19.03
C SER A 353 -21.68 -67.84 18.18
N GLN A 354 -21.38 -68.44 17.03
CA GLN A 354 -20.27 -67.98 16.16
C GLN A 354 -20.72 -67.33 14.85
N GLU A 355 -22.01 -67.35 14.52
CA GLU A 355 -22.54 -66.67 13.31
C GLU A 355 -22.90 -65.19 13.55
N LYS A 356 -23.56 -64.85 14.67
CA LYS A 356 -23.85 -63.43 15.00
C LYS A 356 -22.60 -62.57 15.17
N ALA A 357 -21.57 -63.13 15.82
CA ALA A 357 -20.29 -62.43 16.02
C ALA A 357 -19.53 -62.16 14.72
N LEU A 358 -19.76 -62.92 13.65
CA LEU A 358 -19.20 -62.63 12.32
C LEU A 358 -20.00 -61.54 11.62
N GLN A 359 -21.33 -61.57 11.70
CA GLN A 359 -22.20 -60.58 11.05
C GLN A 359 -22.09 -59.19 11.68
N ASP A 360 -21.97 -59.11 13.02
CA ASP A 360 -21.70 -57.84 13.73
C ASP A 360 -20.29 -57.30 13.42
N ASN A 361 -19.28 -58.18 13.31
CA ASN A 361 -17.94 -57.77 12.88
C ASN A 361 -17.90 -57.31 11.42
N GLU A 362 -18.67 -57.94 10.52
CA GLU A 362 -18.75 -57.54 9.12
C GLU A 362 -19.46 -56.19 8.96
N PHE A 363 -20.53 -55.94 9.74
CA PHE A 363 -21.19 -54.64 9.79
C PHE A 363 -20.27 -53.55 10.37
N LEU A 364 -19.53 -53.85 11.45
CA LEU A 364 -18.51 -52.95 12.01
C LEU A 364 -17.38 -52.69 11.00
N HIS A 365 -16.86 -53.72 10.32
CA HIS A 365 -15.85 -53.53 9.27
C HIS A 365 -16.37 -52.73 8.08
N LYS A 366 -17.64 -52.87 7.71
CA LYS A 366 -18.26 -52.05 6.66
C LYS A 366 -18.40 -50.60 7.11
N ARG A 367 -18.75 -50.35 8.37
CA ARG A 367 -18.81 -49.00 8.95
C ARG A 367 -17.43 -48.35 9.06
N TYR A 368 -16.43 -49.07 9.57
CA TYR A 368 -15.04 -48.59 9.61
C TYR A 368 -14.47 -48.35 8.21
N ARG A 369 -14.83 -49.16 7.21
CA ARG A 369 -14.41 -48.94 5.82
C ARG A 369 -15.01 -47.67 5.22
N LEU A 370 -16.31 -47.44 5.42
CA LEU A 370 -16.96 -46.19 5.00
C LEU A 370 -16.38 -44.97 5.75
N GLU A 371 -16.08 -45.09 7.03
CA GLU A 371 -15.45 -44.03 7.82
C GLU A 371 -14.00 -43.78 7.36
N ILE A 372 -13.25 -44.81 6.99
CA ILE A 372 -11.92 -44.67 6.35
C ILE A 372 -12.04 -44.02 4.98
N GLU A 373 -12.98 -44.44 4.13
CA GLU A 373 -13.23 -43.85 2.81
C GLU A 373 -13.65 -42.37 2.92
N GLU A 374 -14.48 -42.01 3.90
CA GLU A 374 -14.84 -40.62 4.20
C GLU A 374 -13.62 -39.81 4.66
N LYS A 375 -12.79 -40.36 5.55
CA LYS A 375 -11.53 -39.72 5.99
C LYS A 375 -10.49 -39.63 4.89
N GLU A 376 -10.44 -40.59 3.96
CA GLU A 376 -9.61 -40.52 2.75
C GLU A 376 -10.09 -39.45 1.78
N CYS A 377 -11.40 -39.29 1.58
CA CYS A 377 -11.97 -38.20 0.80
C CYS A 377 -11.71 -36.83 1.46
N GLN A 378 -11.85 -36.72 2.79
CA GLN A 378 -11.46 -35.53 3.54
C GLN A 378 -9.95 -35.24 3.42
N ASN A 379 -9.09 -36.26 3.50
CA ASN A 379 -7.64 -36.13 3.30
C ASN A 379 -7.27 -35.74 1.86
N LYS A 380 -7.95 -36.26 0.84
CA LYS A 380 -7.77 -35.83 -0.56
C LYS A 380 -8.16 -34.36 -0.74
N GLY A 381 -9.28 -33.93 -0.14
CA GLY A 381 -9.69 -32.53 -0.12
C GLY A 381 -8.72 -31.61 0.64
N LEU A 382 -8.12 -32.09 1.73
CA LEU A 382 -7.08 -31.37 2.47
C LEU A 382 -5.76 -31.31 1.68
N LEU A 383 -5.34 -32.41 1.03
CA LEU A 383 -4.16 -32.45 0.15
C LEU A 383 -4.30 -31.44 -1.01
N HIS A 384 -5.46 -31.40 -1.67
CA HIS A 384 -5.71 -30.43 -2.73
C HIS A 384 -5.68 -28.97 -2.23
N LYS A 385 -6.19 -28.71 -1.02
CA LYS A 385 -6.05 -27.39 -0.36
C LYS A 385 -4.60 -27.06 -0.03
N LEU A 386 -3.82 -28.04 0.45
CA LEU A 386 -2.41 -27.89 0.79
C LEU A 386 -1.58 -27.61 -0.47
N GLN A 387 -1.82 -28.34 -1.56
CA GLN A 387 -1.20 -28.11 -2.87
C GLN A 387 -1.58 -26.76 -3.47
N LYS A 388 -2.84 -26.31 -3.33
CA LYS A 388 -3.27 -24.97 -3.78
C LYS A 388 -2.69 -23.84 -2.93
N LEU A 389 -2.43 -24.08 -1.63
CA LEU A 389 -1.67 -23.15 -0.79
C LEU A 389 -0.19 -23.16 -1.17
N GLN A 390 0.38 -24.32 -1.51
CA GLN A 390 1.78 -24.44 -1.93
C GLN A 390 2.03 -23.69 -3.25
N SER A 391 1.19 -23.86 -4.28
CA SER A 391 1.23 -23.04 -5.51
C SER A 391 1.23 -21.54 -5.23
N LYS A 392 0.39 -21.09 -4.28
CA LYS A 392 0.35 -19.68 -3.87
C LYS A 392 1.60 -19.23 -3.11
N PHE A 393 2.23 -20.12 -2.34
CA PHE A 393 3.53 -19.83 -1.72
C PHE A 393 4.62 -19.74 -2.80
N ASP A 394 4.61 -20.62 -3.79
CA ASP A 394 5.55 -20.61 -4.91
C ASP A 394 5.39 -19.31 -5.75
N GLU A 395 4.16 -18.92 -6.12
CA GLU A 395 3.84 -17.64 -6.77
C GLU A 395 4.31 -16.42 -5.94
N ILE A 396 4.16 -16.47 -4.61
CA ILE A 396 4.66 -15.42 -3.70
C ILE A 396 6.19 -15.44 -3.61
N VAL A 397 6.84 -16.60 -3.71
CA VAL A 397 8.31 -16.72 -3.72
C VAL A 397 8.86 -16.12 -5.02
N GLU A 398 8.34 -16.52 -6.19
CA GLU A 398 8.74 -15.96 -7.49
C GLU A 398 8.58 -14.43 -7.50
N ARG A 399 7.42 -13.92 -7.04
CA ARG A 399 7.18 -12.47 -6.93
C ARG A 399 8.10 -11.77 -5.92
N ASN A 400 8.55 -12.45 -4.88
CA ASN A 400 9.56 -11.89 -3.97
C ASN A 400 10.96 -11.88 -4.60
N GLU A 401 11.32 -12.88 -5.40
CA GLU A 401 12.59 -12.93 -6.12
C GLU A 401 12.66 -11.83 -7.21
N GLU A 402 11.56 -11.59 -7.95
CA GLU A 402 11.42 -10.44 -8.84
C GLU A 402 11.63 -9.11 -8.10
N LEU A 403 10.97 -8.93 -6.94
CA LEU A 403 11.11 -7.72 -6.12
C LEU A 403 12.52 -7.57 -5.53
N GLU A 404 13.20 -8.67 -5.17
CA GLU A 404 14.59 -8.63 -4.71
C GLU A 404 15.56 -8.29 -5.85
N SER A 405 15.31 -8.73 -7.09
CA SER A 405 16.08 -8.28 -8.27
C SER A 405 15.91 -6.79 -8.52
N ILE A 406 14.66 -6.29 -8.57
CA ILE A 406 14.35 -4.88 -8.80
C ILE A 406 14.94 -4.00 -7.68
N LEU A 407 14.87 -4.44 -6.42
CA LEU A 407 15.50 -3.76 -5.30
C LEU A 407 17.03 -3.73 -5.43
N GLY A 408 17.65 -4.83 -5.85
CA GLY A 408 19.09 -4.93 -6.08
C GLY A 408 19.56 -4.00 -7.21
N GLU A 409 18.83 -3.96 -8.32
CA GLU A 409 19.09 -3.03 -9.44
C GLU A 409 18.97 -1.56 -8.99
N ALA A 410 17.90 -1.21 -8.27
CA ALA A 410 17.73 0.14 -7.72
C ALA A 410 18.83 0.51 -6.72
N GLN A 411 19.25 -0.42 -5.85
CA GLN A 411 20.37 -0.21 -4.92
C GLN A 411 21.69 -0.02 -5.65
N ASN A 412 21.96 -0.78 -6.71
CA ASN A 412 23.16 -0.63 -7.53
C ASN A 412 23.18 0.73 -8.25
N GLN A 413 22.08 1.15 -8.88
CA GLN A 413 21.95 2.47 -9.49
C GLN A 413 22.15 3.61 -8.46
N THR A 414 21.57 3.47 -7.27
CA THR A 414 21.75 4.46 -6.19
C THR A 414 23.21 4.52 -5.72
N LYS A 415 23.88 3.36 -5.64
CA LYS A 415 25.30 3.26 -5.26
C LYS A 415 26.22 3.83 -6.34
N GLU A 416 25.92 3.64 -7.62
CA GLU A 416 26.64 4.26 -8.73
C GLU A 416 26.51 5.79 -8.71
N GLN A 417 25.30 6.31 -8.44
CA GLN A 417 25.08 7.74 -8.23
C GLN A 417 25.84 8.29 -7.01
N ILE A 418 25.85 7.56 -5.88
CA ILE A 418 26.63 7.94 -4.69
C ILE A 418 28.13 7.97 -5.02
N ASN A 419 28.67 6.94 -5.66
CA ASN A 419 30.08 6.89 -6.07
C ASN A 419 30.45 8.05 -7.01
N TYR A 420 29.56 8.41 -7.96
CA TYR A 420 29.76 9.55 -8.85
C TYR A 420 29.82 10.87 -8.07
N LEU A 421 28.85 11.10 -7.18
CA LEU A 421 28.81 12.29 -6.33
C LEU A 421 29.99 12.35 -5.34
N GLU A 422 30.45 11.22 -4.82
CA GLU A 422 31.66 11.14 -3.99
C GLU A 422 32.91 11.52 -4.80
N CYS A 423 33.05 11.04 -6.04
CA CYS A 423 34.15 11.44 -6.93
C CYS A 423 34.12 12.94 -7.27
N GLU A 424 32.93 13.51 -7.49
CA GLU A 424 32.74 14.93 -7.75
C GLU A 424 33.05 15.79 -6.50
N ILE A 425 32.59 15.36 -5.32
CA ILE A 425 32.91 15.99 -4.03
C ILE A 425 34.42 15.93 -3.76
N GLU A 426 35.09 14.80 -4.01
CA GLU A 426 36.55 14.73 -3.91
C GLU A 426 37.26 15.66 -4.90
N GLY A 427 36.73 15.80 -6.13
CA GLY A 427 37.19 16.77 -7.12
C GLY A 427 37.14 18.20 -6.57
N LEU A 428 35.99 18.60 -6.05
CA LEU A 428 35.76 19.92 -5.44
C LEU A 428 36.58 20.13 -4.15
N GLN A 429 36.83 19.09 -3.36
CA GLN A 429 37.71 19.18 -2.20
C GLN A 429 39.18 19.43 -2.61
N ARG A 430 39.66 18.80 -3.68
CA ARG A 430 41.01 19.04 -4.23
C ARG A 430 41.16 20.46 -4.76
N THR A 431 40.18 20.99 -5.48
CA THR A 431 40.22 22.38 -5.96
C THR A 431 40.17 23.37 -4.80
N ASN A 432 39.30 23.14 -3.80
CA ASN A 432 39.20 24.00 -2.62
C ASN A 432 40.51 24.01 -1.80
N MET A 433 41.14 22.85 -1.56
CA MET A 433 42.49 22.78 -0.95
C MET A 433 43.55 23.57 -1.74
N ASN A 434 43.48 23.56 -3.08
CA ASN A 434 44.41 24.33 -3.91
C ASN A 434 44.16 25.85 -3.77
N LEU A 435 42.89 26.28 -3.70
CA LEU A 435 42.52 27.67 -3.48
C LEU A 435 42.91 28.15 -2.07
N GLU A 436 42.71 27.34 -1.02
CA GLU A 436 43.19 27.62 0.34
C GLU A 436 44.72 27.75 0.39
N ALA A 437 45.45 26.91 -0.34
CA ALA A 437 46.90 26.98 -0.49
C ALA A 437 47.39 28.21 -1.27
N GLN A 438 46.54 28.83 -2.09
CA GLN A 438 46.82 30.10 -2.77
C GLN A 438 46.48 31.31 -1.88
N LEU A 439 45.35 31.27 -1.17
CA LEU A 439 44.94 32.32 -0.22
C LEU A 439 45.92 32.45 0.96
N THR A 440 46.47 31.35 1.45
CA THR A 440 47.53 31.35 2.48
C THR A 440 48.81 32.02 1.98
N LYS A 441 49.30 31.67 0.79
CA LYS A 441 50.44 32.35 0.14
C LYS A 441 50.20 33.85 -0.07
N LEU A 442 48.98 34.25 -0.44
CA LEU A 442 48.61 35.67 -0.58
C LEU A 442 48.56 36.39 0.77
N ARG A 443 48.12 35.74 1.85
CA ARG A 443 48.20 36.29 3.22
C ARG A 443 49.64 36.48 3.68
N GLU A 444 50.49 35.48 3.52
CA GLU A 444 51.93 35.59 3.85
C GLU A 444 52.60 36.75 3.10
N LYS A 445 52.24 36.95 1.83
CA LYS A 445 52.71 38.07 1.00
C LYS A 445 52.15 39.44 1.44
N LYS A 446 50.96 39.48 2.05
CA LYS A 446 50.30 40.69 2.56
C LYS A 446 50.80 41.08 3.96
N ASP A 447 50.98 40.12 4.84
CA ASP A 447 51.49 40.36 6.20
C ASP A 447 52.94 40.84 6.18
N ALA A 448 53.72 40.45 5.16
CA ALA A 448 55.03 41.02 4.86
C ALA A 448 55.00 42.52 4.46
N THR A 449 53.90 43.03 3.90
CA THR A 449 53.76 44.44 3.47
C THR A 449 53.11 45.36 4.51
N ILE A 450 52.39 44.82 5.49
CA ILE A 450 51.70 45.62 6.52
C ILE A 450 52.66 46.12 7.62
N ASN A 451 53.80 45.46 7.81
CA ASN A 451 54.74 45.78 8.89
C ASN A 451 55.53 47.10 8.69
N ASP A 452 55.55 47.65 7.46
CA ASP A 452 56.34 48.84 7.11
C ASP A 452 55.58 50.17 7.16
N GLN A 453 54.24 50.17 7.37
CA GLN A 453 53.40 51.38 7.16
C GLN A 453 52.61 51.87 8.40
N ALA A 454 53.04 51.54 9.63
CA ALA A 454 52.32 51.89 10.85
C ALA A 454 53.13 52.73 11.87
N LYS A 455 53.62 53.92 11.47
CA LYS A 455 54.16 54.94 12.39
C LYS A 455 53.88 56.38 11.96
N GLU A 456 52.70 56.92 12.25
CA GLU A 456 52.57 58.35 12.61
C GLU A 456 51.26 58.69 13.38
N HIS A 457 51.44 59.33 14.55
CA HIS A 457 50.57 60.25 15.33
C HIS A 457 49.01 60.13 15.29
N HIS A 458 48.32 59.87 16.41
CA HIS A 458 48.02 60.77 17.57
C HIS A 458 47.09 61.97 17.26
N VAL A 459 46.10 62.44 18.06
CA VAL A 459 45.38 62.09 19.31
C VAL A 459 44.70 63.40 19.81
N LYS A 460 43.60 63.35 20.62
CA LYS A 460 42.90 64.49 21.33
C LYS A 460 42.07 65.44 20.42
N LYS A 461 41.01 66.15 20.87
CA LYS A 461 40.18 66.23 22.11
C LYS A 461 38.91 67.07 21.78
N GLY A 462 37.89 67.10 22.66
CA GLY A 462 37.09 68.34 22.83
C GLY A 462 35.56 68.22 22.86
N VAL A 463 35.03 67.70 23.97
CA VAL A 463 33.69 67.99 24.51
C VAL A 463 33.75 69.43 25.11
N ASP A 464 32.74 70.32 25.10
CA ASP A 464 31.32 70.21 25.52
C ASP A 464 30.49 71.45 25.08
N ILE A 465 29.15 71.43 25.26
CA ILE A 465 28.25 72.54 25.74
C ILE A 465 26.75 72.39 25.32
N GLN A 466 25.84 72.67 26.28
CA GLN A 466 24.39 73.01 26.14
C GLN A 466 23.32 71.90 25.94
N GLN A 467 23.31 70.94 26.86
CA GLN A 467 22.40 70.95 28.03
C GLN A 467 21.00 71.65 27.94
N ILE A 468 20.21 71.44 26.87
CA ILE A 468 18.73 71.64 26.90
C ILE A 468 17.98 70.37 26.41
N SER A 469 18.65 69.46 25.71
CA SER A 469 18.05 68.24 25.14
C SER A 469 18.00 67.02 26.08
N SER A 470 18.53 67.12 27.30
CA SER A 470 18.68 65.97 28.21
C SER A 470 17.34 65.40 28.70
N LEU A 471 16.45 66.23 29.24
CA LEU A 471 15.24 65.78 29.94
C LEU A 471 14.15 65.23 29.00
N THR A 472 14.05 65.73 27.77
CA THR A 472 13.11 65.19 26.76
C THR A 472 13.57 63.83 26.22
N ASN A 473 14.88 63.64 26.06
CA ASN A 473 15.46 62.37 25.62
C ASN A 473 15.49 61.32 26.73
N GLU A 474 15.55 61.72 27.99
CA GLU A 474 15.48 60.83 29.15
C GLU A 474 14.08 60.21 29.31
N SER A 475 13.02 61.00 29.06
CA SER A 475 11.63 60.50 29.05
C SER A 475 11.36 59.50 27.89
N LYS A 476 11.90 59.76 26.70
CA LYS A 476 11.84 58.79 25.58
C LYS A 476 12.64 57.52 25.88
N ARG A 477 13.86 57.65 26.41
CA ARG A 477 14.68 56.51 26.85
C ARG A 477 14.03 55.68 27.96
N LEU A 478 13.23 56.28 28.83
CA LEU A 478 12.46 55.52 29.83
C LEU A 478 11.33 54.72 29.18
N ASN A 479 10.61 55.29 28.21
CA ASN A 479 9.55 54.58 27.49
C ASN A 479 10.09 53.44 26.59
N GLU A 480 11.21 53.67 25.89
CA GLU A 480 11.93 52.65 25.12
C GLU A 480 12.51 51.53 26.00
N LYS A 481 12.95 51.87 27.22
CA LYS A 481 13.34 50.86 28.21
C LYS A 481 12.15 50.08 28.75
N GLN A 482 10.98 50.71 28.90
CA GLN A 482 9.78 50.04 29.40
C GLN A 482 9.28 48.99 28.41
N THR A 483 9.20 49.31 27.12
CA THR A 483 8.87 48.33 26.05
C THR A 483 9.96 47.26 25.89
N SER A 484 11.24 47.62 26.09
CA SER A 484 12.33 46.64 26.15
C SER A 484 12.21 45.69 27.36
N ILE A 485 11.72 46.16 28.50
CA ILE A 485 11.49 45.33 29.70
C ILE A 485 10.27 44.42 29.51
N GLU A 486 9.21 44.88 28.86
CA GLU A 486 8.04 44.06 28.55
C GLU A 486 8.37 42.96 27.53
N THR A 487 9.07 43.28 26.45
CA THR A 487 9.55 42.26 25.49
C THR A 487 10.62 41.32 26.08
N LEU A 488 11.38 41.74 27.09
CA LEU A 488 12.26 40.83 27.85
C LEU A 488 11.46 39.90 28.77
N LYS A 489 10.39 40.36 29.43
CA LYS A 489 9.51 39.50 30.24
C LYS A 489 8.79 38.44 29.40
N GLU A 490 8.31 38.81 28.21
CA GLU A 490 7.73 37.84 27.27
C GLU A 490 8.76 36.77 26.86
N LYS A 491 10.01 37.17 26.60
CA LYS A 491 11.11 36.24 26.31
C LYS A 491 11.48 35.37 27.51
N GLU A 492 11.51 35.90 28.73
CA GLU A 492 11.71 35.11 29.96
C GLU A 492 10.58 34.09 30.16
N GLN A 493 9.33 34.47 29.89
CA GLN A 493 8.17 33.58 29.99
C GLN A 493 8.21 32.45 28.94
N ILE A 494 8.59 32.76 27.69
CA ILE A 494 8.82 31.76 26.64
C ILE A 494 9.99 30.83 27.02
N CYS A 495 11.10 31.38 27.51
CA CYS A 495 12.23 30.59 28.00
C CYS A 495 11.83 29.63 29.13
N HIS A 496 10.97 30.07 30.06
CA HIS A 496 10.47 29.21 31.13
C HIS A 496 9.58 28.06 30.60
N GLN A 497 8.66 28.36 29.68
CA GLN A 497 7.83 27.32 29.03
C GLN A 497 8.67 26.31 28.24
N LEU A 498 9.72 26.76 27.55
CA LEU A 498 10.67 25.88 26.87
C LEU A 498 11.47 25.03 27.88
N GLN A 499 11.87 25.59 29.02
CA GLN A 499 12.55 24.86 30.10
C GLN A 499 11.67 23.77 30.73
N GLU A 500 10.38 24.05 30.96
CA GLU A 500 9.43 23.04 31.44
C GLU A 500 9.21 21.93 30.40
N LYS A 501 9.11 22.30 29.11
CA LYS A 501 8.95 21.32 28.03
C LYS A 501 10.20 20.45 27.82
N ILE A 502 11.40 21.03 27.96
CA ILE A 502 12.66 20.29 27.97
C ILE A 502 12.67 19.28 29.14
N LYS A 503 12.35 19.70 30.37
CA LYS A 503 12.26 18.79 31.53
C LYS A 503 11.25 17.68 31.34
N SER A 504 10.11 17.97 30.70
CA SER A 504 9.10 16.95 30.38
C SER A 504 9.65 15.90 29.40
N LEU A 505 10.40 16.32 28.38
CA LEU A 505 11.03 15.43 27.40
C LEU A 505 12.20 14.65 28.00
N GLU A 506 12.98 15.26 28.90
CA GLU A 506 14.05 14.58 29.66
C GLU A 506 13.48 13.44 30.51
N ASN A 507 12.37 13.68 31.24
CA ASN A 507 11.67 12.65 32.02
C ASN A 507 11.10 11.53 31.13
N GLU A 508 10.58 11.87 29.95
CA GLU A 508 10.05 10.88 29.00
C GLU A 508 11.17 10.01 28.39
N ILE A 509 12.32 10.61 28.06
CA ILE A 509 13.52 9.91 27.61
C ILE A 509 14.05 8.98 28.71
N GLU A 510 14.06 9.42 29.98
CA GLU A 510 14.48 8.56 31.10
C GLU A 510 13.54 7.37 31.31
N ALA A 511 12.22 7.57 31.23
CA ALA A 511 11.23 6.49 31.30
C ALA A 511 11.37 5.48 30.12
N LEU A 512 11.60 5.98 28.90
CA LEU A 512 11.87 5.14 27.73
C LEU A 512 13.21 4.38 27.86
N SER A 513 14.22 4.99 28.47
CA SER A 513 15.51 4.33 28.76
C SER A 513 15.36 3.18 29.76
N ILE A 514 14.56 3.36 30.81
CA ILE A 514 14.24 2.32 31.80
C ILE A 514 13.50 1.14 31.15
N THR A 515 12.46 1.40 30.37
CA THR A 515 11.69 0.34 29.68
C THR A 515 12.53 -0.40 28.63
N LEU A 516 13.46 0.28 27.96
CA LEU A 516 14.45 -0.34 27.06
C LEU A 516 15.48 -1.20 27.82
N ALA A 517 15.88 -0.81 29.03
CA ALA A 517 16.75 -1.63 29.88
C ALA A 517 16.03 -2.89 30.39
N GLU A 518 14.73 -2.81 30.69
CA GLU A 518 13.92 -3.97 31.05
C GLU A 518 13.67 -4.92 29.87
N SER A 519 13.43 -4.41 28.67
CA SER A 519 13.26 -5.25 27.48
C SER A 519 14.55 -5.97 27.11
N LYS A 520 15.72 -5.30 27.19
CA LYS A 520 17.04 -5.94 27.04
C LYS A 520 17.26 -7.09 28.02
N LYS A 521 16.96 -6.90 29.32
CA LYS A 521 17.05 -7.97 30.34
C LYS A 521 16.13 -9.15 30.01
N LYS A 522 14.91 -8.90 29.50
CA LYS A 522 14.00 -9.98 29.06
C LYS A 522 14.58 -10.75 27.87
N CYS A 523 15.17 -10.07 26.89
CA CYS A 523 15.85 -10.70 25.75
C CYS A 523 17.05 -11.56 26.19
N GLU A 524 17.89 -11.08 27.12
CA GLU A 524 19.01 -11.85 27.68
C GLU A 524 18.56 -13.14 28.39
N ILE A 525 17.44 -13.09 29.13
CA ILE A 525 16.87 -14.27 29.80
C ILE A 525 16.33 -15.27 28.77
N LEU A 526 15.66 -14.80 27.71
CA LEU A 526 15.18 -15.68 26.63
C LEU A 526 16.35 -16.30 25.86
N GLN A 527 17.41 -15.54 25.57
CA GLN A 527 18.60 -16.07 24.91
C GLN A 527 19.29 -17.15 25.74
N LYS A 528 19.37 -16.99 27.06
CA LYS A 528 19.91 -18.04 27.95
C LYS A 528 19.08 -19.32 27.89
N LYS A 529 17.75 -19.22 27.96
CA LYS A 529 16.85 -20.39 27.84
C LYS A 529 16.96 -21.10 26.49
N ILE A 530 17.12 -20.34 25.40
CA ILE A 530 17.34 -20.92 24.06
C ILE A 530 18.67 -21.68 24.04
N ASN A 531 19.74 -21.08 24.57
CA ASN A 531 21.06 -21.73 24.62
C ASN A 531 21.08 -22.98 25.52
N GLU A 532 20.36 -22.95 26.65
CA GLU A 532 20.16 -24.11 27.54
C GLU A 532 19.43 -25.25 26.80
N GLY A 533 18.31 -24.96 26.12
CA GLY A 533 17.56 -25.94 25.34
C GLY A 533 18.34 -26.50 24.13
N MET A 534 19.17 -25.69 23.47
CA MET A 534 20.09 -26.18 22.44
C MET A 534 21.13 -27.16 23.01
N GLY A 535 21.66 -26.90 24.21
CA GLY A 535 22.59 -27.80 24.88
C GLY A 535 21.97 -29.13 25.34
N GLU A 536 20.69 -29.13 25.70
CA GLU A 536 19.93 -30.35 26.00
C GLU A 536 19.64 -31.15 24.73
N ASN A 537 19.18 -30.51 23.65
CA ASN A 537 18.97 -31.15 22.36
C ASN A 537 20.27 -31.75 21.78
N GLN A 538 21.41 -31.09 21.94
CA GLN A 538 22.70 -31.62 21.50
C GLN A 538 23.07 -32.91 22.26
N LYS A 539 22.88 -32.97 23.58
CA LYS A 539 23.10 -34.19 24.37
C LYS A 539 22.17 -35.33 23.95
N LEU A 540 20.88 -35.03 23.75
CA LEU A 540 19.91 -36.02 23.27
C LEU A 540 20.27 -36.55 21.87
N TRP A 541 20.87 -35.72 21.02
CA TRP A 541 21.36 -36.12 19.70
C TRP A 541 22.61 -37.02 19.80
N GLU A 542 23.56 -36.68 20.66
CA GLU A 542 24.75 -37.50 20.97
C GLU A 542 24.34 -38.87 21.57
N GLU A 543 23.39 -38.89 22.51
CA GLU A 543 22.81 -40.13 23.06
C GLU A 543 22.08 -40.95 21.99
N ASN A 544 21.36 -40.31 21.05
CA ASN A 544 20.68 -41.01 19.96
C ASN A 544 21.68 -41.69 19.02
N ILE A 545 22.80 -41.02 18.69
CA ILE A 545 23.88 -41.60 17.88
C ILE A 545 24.51 -42.80 18.59
N GLN A 546 24.77 -42.69 19.90
CA GLN A 546 25.32 -43.80 20.67
C GLN A 546 24.37 -45.01 20.69
N LEU A 547 23.07 -44.78 20.94
CA LEU A 547 22.05 -45.83 20.89
C LEU A 547 21.93 -46.47 19.50
N GLN A 548 22.04 -45.69 18.41
CA GLN A 548 22.08 -46.24 17.05
C GLN A 548 23.33 -47.10 16.81
N HIS A 549 24.49 -46.70 17.33
CA HIS A 549 25.71 -47.51 17.24
C HIS A 549 25.54 -48.84 17.99
N ASP A 550 25.01 -48.82 19.21
CA ASP A 550 24.83 -50.01 20.04
C ASP A 550 23.78 -50.98 19.44
N VAL A 551 22.69 -50.45 18.87
CA VAL A 551 21.70 -51.24 18.11
C VAL A 551 22.32 -51.85 16.85
N ASN A 552 23.23 -51.15 16.16
CA ASN A 552 23.93 -51.71 15.00
C ASN A 552 24.95 -52.79 15.40
N SER A 553 25.66 -52.61 16.51
CA SER A 553 26.62 -53.59 17.03
C SER A 553 25.92 -54.88 17.46
N THR A 554 24.87 -54.79 18.28
CA THR A 554 24.04 -55.94 18.68
C THR A 554 23.38 -56.64 17.48
N ARG A 555 22.97 -55.89 16.45
CA ARG A 555 22.47 -56.47 15.19
C ARG A 555 23.54 -57.26 14.42
N GLN A 556 24.80 -56.81 14.41
CA GLN A 556 25.90 -57.56 13.82
C GLN A 556 26.21 -58.84 14.60
N GLU A 557 26.23 -58.79 15.94
CA GLU A 557 26.39 -59.98 16.78
C GLU A 557 25.29 -61.02 16.51
N LEU A 558 24.03 -60.59 16.43
CA LEU A 558 22.89 -61.46 16.11
C LEU A 558 23.01 -62.06 14.69
N GLN A 559 23.58 -61.34 13.74
CA GLN A 559 23.87 -61.82 12.40
C GLN A 559 24.97 -62.90 12.40
N THR A 560 26.09 -62.66 13.09
CA THR A 560 27.16 -63.69 13.22
C THR A 560 26.65 -64.96 13.91
N LYS A 561 25.79 -64.84 14.93
CA LYS A 561 25.14 -65.99 15.57
C LYS A 561 24.14 -66.73 14.70
N ARG A 562 23.50 -66.07 13.73
CA ARG A 562 22.70 -66.75 12.69
C ARG A 562 23.58 -67.52 11.72
N GLU A 563 24.72 -66.95 11.33
CA GLU A 563 25.68 -67.61 10.44
C GLU A 563 26.38 -68.81 11.10
N GLU A 564 26.73 -68.72 12.39
CA GLU A 564 27.20 -69.87 13.18
C GLU A 564 26.14 -70.99 13.24
N ASN A 565 24.88 -70.66 13.54
CA ASN A 565 23.79 -71.63 13.52
C ASN A 565 23.58 -72.27 12.13
N ALA A 566 23.72 -71.51 11.04
CA ALA A 566 23.64 -72.03 9.68
C ALA A 566 24.79 -72.99 9.36
N ARG A 567 26.02 -72.71 9.83
CA ARG A 567 27.18 -73.61 9.71
C ARG A 567 26.96 -74.92 10.48
N ILE A 568 26.53 -74.84 11.74
CA ILE A 568 26.22 -76.02 12.57
C ILE A 568 25.11 -76.86 11.92
N LYS A 569 24.06 -76.22 11.37
CA LYS A 569 22.99 -76.91 10.64
C LYS A 569 23.50 -77.63 9.39
N HIS A 570 24.47 -77.05 8.66
CA HIS A 570 25.13 -77.71 7.54
C HIS A 570 26.06 -78.86 7.98
N GLU A 571 26.79 -78.74 9.08
CA GLU A 571 27.60 -79.84 9.62
C GLU A 571 26.73 -81.02 10.07
N ILE A 572 25.59 -80.77 10.73
CA ILE A 572 24.63 -81.83 11.10
C ILE A 572 24.10 -82.56 9.86
N LEU A 573 23.77 -81.85 8.78
CA LEU A 573 23.33 -82.46 7.51
C LEU A 573 24.45 -83.29 6.86
N ASN A 574 25.69 -82.78 6.83
CA ASN A 574 26.86 -83.48 6.26
C ASN A 574 27.25 -84.73 7.08
N MET A 575 27.01 -84.73 8.39
CA MET A 575 27.19 -85.90 9.26
C MET A 575 26.08 -86.95 9.07
N GLN A 576 24.87 -86.56 8.65
CA GLN A 576 23.80 -87.51 8.30
C GLN A 576 24.04 -88.22 6.96
N GLU A 577 24.86 -87.67 6.05
CA GLU A 577 25.17 -88.27 4.75
C GLU A 577 26.28 -89.36 4.79
N LYS A 578 26.96 -89.54 5.93
CA LYS A 578 28.12 -90.44 6.06
C LYS A 578 27.88 -91.73 6.87
N VAL A 579 26.70 -92.34 6.75
CA VAL A 579 26.40 -93.66 7.34
C VAL A 579 26.54 -94.77 6.27
N PRO A 580 27.53 -95.68 6.35
CA PRO A 580 27.70 -96.74 5.36
C PRO A 580 26.66 -97.86 5.48
N ARG A 581 26.17 -98.33 4.33
CA ARG A 581 25.28 -99.49 4.19
C ARG A 581 26.14 -100.77 4.02
N PRO A 582 26.07 -101.79 4.89
CA PRO A 582 26.91 -102.99 4.76
C PRO A 582 26.46 -103.91 3.60
N GLN A 583 27.43 -104.62 3.01
CA GLN A 583 27.24 -105.53 1.88
C GLN A 583 27.77 -106.94 2.25
N ILE A 584 27.28 -107.97 1.56
CA ILE A 584 27.32 -109.40 1.95
C ILE A 584 28.65 -110.10 1.60
N CYS A 585 29.10 -111.06 2.42
CA CYS A 585 29.84 -112.28 1.98
C CYS A 585 29.84 -113.40 3.05
N ALA A 586 30.34 -114.59 2.68
CA ALA A 586 29.99 -115.90 3.26
C ALA A 586 31.16 -116.73 3.86
N ASP A 587 30.82 -117.98 4.23
CA ASP A 587 31.63 -119.22 4.35
C ASP A 587 32.19 -119.72 5.72
N GLY A 588 32.07 -121.05 5.88
CA GLY A 588 32.73 -121.93 6.88
C GLY A 588 31.89 -122.32 8.12
N ALA A 589 31.87 -123.56 8.62
CA ALA A 589 32.39 -124.85 8.14
C ALA A 589 31.67 -126.03 8.89
N GLU A 590 32.02 -127.29 8.56
CA GLU A 590 31.25 -128.52 8.85
C GLU A 590 31.54 -129.23 10.20
N ASP A 591 30.63 -130.15 10.55
CA ASP A 591 30.76 -131.41 11.33
C ASP A 591 31.20 -131.46 12.81
N ILE A 592 30.40 -132.17 13.62
CA ILE A 592 30.70 -133.52 14.13
C ILE A 592 29.42 -134.23 14.67
N VAL A 593 29.22 -135.46 14.21
CA VAL A 593 28.18 -136.48 14.54
C VAL A 593 28.75 -137.43 15.63
N PRO A 594 28.00 -138.20 16.49
CA PRO A 594 26.67 -138.82 16.27
C PRO A 594 25.66 -138.94 17.46
N ASN A 595 24.49 -139.52 17.12
CA ASN A 595 23.74 -140.60 17.81
C ASN A 595 22.36 -140.35 18.50
N LEU A 596 21.35 -140.99 17.89
CA LEU A 596 20.26 -141.80 18.48
C LEU A 596 19.03 -141.15 19.19
N LEU A 597 17.87 -141.36 18.53
CA LEU A 597 16.54 -141.66 19.11
C LEU A 597 15.71 -140.55 19.80
N ALA A 598 15.01 -139.71 19.03
CA ALA A 598 13.69 -139.12 19.38
C ALA A 598 13.01 -138.39 18.18
N GLY A 599 12.46 -139.13 17.22
CA GLY A 599 11.99 -138.56 15.94
C GLY A 599 10.82 -137.55 16.02
N ASP A 600 9.85 -137.75 16.92
CA ASP A 600 8.61 -136.94 16.91
C ASP A 600 8.70 -135.65 17.75
N ALA A 601 9.52 -135.62 18.80
CA ALA A 601 9.65 -134.46 19.68
C ALA A 601 10.34 -133.27 18.96
N LEU A 602 11.37 -133.56 18.16
CA LEU A 602 12.10 -132.53 17.40
C LEU A 602 11.23 -131.89 16.31
N ILE A 603 10.36 -132.67 15.67
CA ILE A 603 9.42 -132.16 14.65
C ILE A 603 8.37 -131.25 15.31
N GLN A 604 7.86 -131.59 16.50
CA GLN A 604 6.97 -130.71 17.25
C GLN A 604 7.67 -129.42 17.70
N GLN A 605 8.90 -129.51 18.19
CA GLN A 605 9.71 -128.34 18.56
C GLN A 605 9.92 -127.42 17.34
N GLN A 606 10.34 -127.96 16.19
CA GLN A 606 10.51 -127.19 14.96
C GLN A 606 9.19 -126.57 14.46
N HIS A 607 8.05 -127.25 14.62
CA HIS A 607 6.75 -126.66 14.27
C HIS A 607 6.34 -125.52 15.21
N GLU A 608 6.68 -125.59 16.50
CA GLU A 608 6.45 -124.51 17.45
C GLU A 608 7.39 -123.34 17.19
N GLU A 609 8.68 -123.59 16.91
CA GLU A 609 9.65 -122.56 16.49
C GLU A 609 9.21 -121.88 15.18
N ILE A 610 8.74 -122.61 14.17
CA ILE A 610 8.19 -122.03 12.94
C ILE A 610 6.90 -121.23 13.22
N ARG A 611 6.06 -121.65 14.16
CA ARG A 611 4.87 -120.90 14.57
C ARG A 611 5.24 -119.61 15.29
N GLN A 612 6.22 -119.66 16.18
CA GLN A 612 6.77 -118.51 16.90
C GLN A 612 7.40 -117.51 15.92
N LEU A 613 8.27 -117.97 15.00
CA LEU A 613 8.87 -117.14 13.95
C LEU A 613 7.83 -116.48 13.03
N ARG A 614 6.70 -117.15 12.74
CA ARG A 614 5.59 -116.54 11.98
C ARG A 614 4.86 -115.46 12.80
N GLN A 615 4.64 -115.67 14.10
CA GLN A 615 4.07 -114.65 14.97
C GLN A 615 5.00 -113.46 15.15
N ASP A 616 6.30 -113.69 15.30
CA ASP A 616 7.31 -112.63 15.41
C ASP A 616 7.50 -111.88 14.08
N LEU A 617 7.40 -112.56 12.93
CA LEU A 617 7.35 -111.90 11.61
C LEU A 617 6.11 -111.01 11.49
N HIS A 618 4.93 -111.47 11.89
CA HIS A 618 3.73 -110.62 11.87
C HIS A 618 3.82 -109.46 12.85
N ARG A 619 4.36 -109.67 14.05
CA ARG A 619 4.64 -108.60 15.02
C ARG A 619 5.61 -107.56 14.43
N ALA A 620 6.69 -108.01 13.79
CA ALA A 620 7.63 -107.14 13.09
C ALA A 620 6.97 -106.38 11.94
N GLN A 621 6.15 -107.03 11.11
CA GLN A 621 5.39 -106.39 10.03
C GLN A 621 4.42 -105.31 10.55
N HIS A 622 3.73 -105.56 11.67
CA HIS A 622 2.86 -104.57 12.31
C HIS A 622 3.65 -103.40 12.88
N LEU A 623 4.80 -103.64 13.52
CA LEU A 623 5.69 -102.60 14.03
C LEU A 623 6.28 -101.76 12.89
N CYS A 624 6.75 -102.38 11.80
CA CYS A 624 7.19 -101.67 10.59
C CYS A 624 6.06 -100.85 9.97
N SER A 625 4.85 -101.41 9.86
CA SER A 625 3.68 -100.68 9.35
C SER A 625 3.28 -99.49 10.25
N SER A 626 3.47 -99.61 11.56
CA SER A 626 3.24 -98.51 12.51
C SER A 626 4.32 -97.44 12.38
N ALA A 627 5.59 -97.83 12.32
CA ALA A 627 6.72 -96.92 12.13
C ALA A 627 6.65 -96.19 10.77
N GLU A 628 6.19 -96.85 9.71
CA GLU A 628 5.94 -96.22 8.41
C GLU A 628 4.81 -95.19 8.46
N LYS A 629 3.75 -95.43 9.24
CA LYS A 629 2.68 -94.45 9.45
C LYS A 629 3.18 -93.25 10.25
N GLU A 630 3.94 -93.49 11.32
CA GLU A 630 4.58 -92.44 12.13
C GLU A 630 5.53 -91.58 11.27
N LEU A 631 6.37 -92.21 10.44
CA LEU A 631 7.27 -91.52 9.52
C LEU A 631 6.54 -90.77 8.41
N ARG A 632 5.35 -91.20 7.98
CA ARG A 632 4.50 -90.43 7.06
C ARG A 632 3.91 -89.21 7.78
N TYR A 633 3.35 -89.39 8.97
CA TYR A 633 2.82 -88.30 9.80
C TYR A 633 3.88 -87.23 10.08
N GLU A 634 5.09 -87.61 10.51
CA GLU A 634 6.17 -86.65 10.73
C GLU A 634 6.69 -86.01 9.42
N ARG A 635 6.60 -86.69 8.26
CA ARG A 635 6.91 -86.06 6.96
C ARG A 635 5.86 -85.00 6.58
N ASP A 636 4.58 -85.31 6.74
CA ASP A 636 3.48 -84.40 6.40
C ASP A 636 3.51 -83.17 7.33
N LYS A 637 3.70 -83.40 8.64
CA LYS A 637 3.94 -82.34 9.64
C LYS A 637 5.19 -81.49 9.31
N ASN A 638 6.29 -82.09 8.86
CA ASN A 638 7.47 -81.35 8.39
C ASN A 638 7.19 -80.54 7.10
N LEU A 639 6.34 -81.03 6.20
CA LEU A 639 5.91 -80.28 5.02
C LEU A 639 5.05 -79.07 5.41
N ASP A 640 4.16 -79.21 6.39
CA ASP A 640 3.33 -78.10 6.87
C ASP A 640 4.14 -77.05 7.63
N ILE A 641 5.11 -77.47 8.47
CA ILE A 641 6.07 -76.54 9.10
C ILE A 641 6.90 -75.80 8.03
N LYS A 642 7.32 -76.46 6.94
CA LYS A 642 8.01 -75.80 5.83
C LYS A 642 7.13 -74.77 5.10
N LYS A 643 5.85 -75.07 4.88
CA LYS A 643 4.88 -74.10 4.32
C LYS A 643 4.73 -72.88 5.23
N GLN A 644 4.58 -73.11 6.55
CA GLN A 644 4.48 -72.03 7.54
C GLN A 644 5.76 -71.17 7.57
N HIS A 645 6.94 -71.80 7.55
CA HIS A 645 8.22 -71.07 7.46
C HIS A 645 8.29 -70.21 6.20
N PHE A 646 7.90 -70.74 5.03
CA PHE A 646 7.89 -69.99 3.78
C PHE A 646 6.94 -68.78 3.84
N CYS A 647 5.73 -68.95 4.38
CA CYS A 647 4.79 -67.82 4.57
C CYS A 647 5.34 -66.76 5.54
N LEU A 648 5.99 -67.17 6.63
CA LEU A 648 6.63 -66.25 7.59
C LEU A 648 7.87 -65.55 7.01
N GLU A 649 8.62 -66.22 6.15
CA GLU A 649 9.76 -65.67 5.44
C GLU A 649 9.30 -64.64 4.40
N GLN A 650 8.25 -64.95 3.62
CA GLN A 650 7.60 -64.01 2.71
C GLN A 650 7.07 -62.77 3.48
N ALA A 651 6.35 -62.97 4.59
CA ALA A 651 5.88 -61.87 5.43
C ALA A 651 7.03 -61.01 5.98
N ASN A 652 8.13 -61.61 6.42
CA ASN A 652 9.32 -60.87 6.85
C ASN A 652 9.95 -60.05 5.71
N THR A 653 10.00 -60.58 4.48
CA THR A 653 10.49 -59.79 3.34
C THR A 653 9.58 -58.61 3.01
N MET A 654 8.25 -58.78 3.09
CA MET A 654 7.29 -57.69 2.91
C MET A 654 7.44 -56.61 3.99
N VAL A 655 7.42 -57.00 5.27
CA VAL A 655 7.60 -56.05 6.40
C VAL A 655 8.98 -55.36 6.33
N SER A 656 10.04 -56.06 5.89
CA SER A 656 11.33 -55.42 5.67
C SER A 656 11.33 -54.43 4.50
N ALA A 657 10.55 -54.67 3.45
CA ALA A 657 10.38 -53.74 2.33
C ALA A 657 9.57 -52.51 2.76
N GLU A 658 8.46 -52.70 3.47
CA GLU A 658 7.64 -51.63 4.06
C GLU A 658 8.44 -50.77 5.04
N LEU A 659 9.25 -51.39 5.92
CA LEU A 659 10.13 -50.68 6.85
C LEU A 659 11.18 -49.84 6.11
N ASN A 660 11.76 -50.37 5.02
CA ASN A 660 12.71 -49.61 4.21
C ASN A 660 12.03 -48.46 3.45
N GLN A 661 10.80 -48.67 2.95
CA GLN A 661 10.00 -47.62 2.32
C GLN A 661 9.62 -46.52 3.33
N LEU A 662 9.24 -46.88 4.55
CA LEU A 662 8.97 -45.95 5.65
C LEU A 662 10.22 -45.17 6.05
N LYS A 663 11.39 -45.81 6.12
CA LYS A 663 12.67 -45.14 6.36
C LYS A 663 13.03 -44.13 5.27
N GLN A 664 12.81 -44.49 4.00
CA GLN A 664 13.04 -43.57 2.88
C GLN A 664 12.06 -42.39 2.90
N LYS A 665 10.77 -42.64 3.18
CA LYS A 665 9.76 -41.60 3.38
C LYS A 665 10.14 -40.68 4.54
N PHE A 666 10.60 -41.22 5.67
CA PHE A 666 11.06 -40.45 6.82
C PHE A 666 12.27 -39.58 6.47
N ALA A 667 13.31 -40.16 5.85
CA ALA A 667 14.49 -39.40 5.41
C ALA A 667 14.14 -38.26 4.43
N ASN A 668 13.21 -38.50 3.50
CA ASN A 668 12.71 -37.47 2.59
C ASN A 668 11.96 -36.35 3.36
N VAL A 669 11.10 -36.71 4.32
CA VAL A 669 10.38 -35.74 5.15
C VAL A 669 11.35 -34.92 6.00
N THR A 670 12.33 -35.55 6.66
CA THR A 670 13.38 -34.84 7.42
C THR A 670 14.17 -33.89 6.51
N ALA A 671 14.52 -34.31 5.30
CA ALA A 671 15.20 -33.43 4.34
C ALA A 671 14.32 -32.25 3.89
N THR A 672 13.00 -32.42 3.75
CA THR A 672 12.09 -31.30 3.48
C THR A 672 11.91 -30.38 4.70
N CYS A 673 11.84 -30.91 5.91
CA CYS A 673 11.79 -30.11 7.14
C CYS A 673 13.04 -29.22 7.27
N LEU A 674 14.24 -29.79 7.08
CA LEU A 674 15.49 -29.04 7.10
C LEU A 674 15.53 -27.93 6.02
N LYS A 675 14.97 -28.15 4.83
CA LYS A 675 14.85 -27.10 3.81
C LYS A 675 13.94 -25.95 4.26
N LEU A 676 12.75 -26.29 4.77
CA LEU A 676 11.78 -25.32 5.27
C LEU A 676 12.30 -24.54 6.50
N GLU A 677 13.08 -25.18 7.37
CA GLU A 677 13.77 -24.52 8.49
C GLU A 677 14.82 -23.51 8.01
N ASN A 678 15.63 -23.87 7.01
CA ASN A 678 16.59 -22.95 6.39
C ASN A 678 15.90 -21.78 5.66
N GLU A 679 14.76 -22.03 5.00
CA GLU A 679 13.96 -20.99 4.36
C GLU A 679 13.32 -20.05 5.39
N LEU A 680 12.78 -20.59 6.49
CA LEU A 680 12.25 -19.81 7.60
C LEU A 680 13.35 -18.93 8.22
N GLU A 681 14.55 -19.47 8.45
CA GLU A 681 15.67 -18.69 8.99
C GLU A 681 16.09 -17.56 8.04
N LYS A 682 16.19 -17.82 6.73
CA LYS A 682 16.44 -16.78 5.72
C LYS A 682 15.37 -15.69 5.73
N LYS A 683 14.08 -16.04 5.72
CA LYS A 683 12.98 -15.07 5.78
C LYS A 683 13.00 -14.30 7.12
N GLN A 684 13.40 -14.93 8.23
CA GLN A 684 13.55 -14.27 9.52
C GLN A 684 14.77 -13.32 9.59
N GLN A 685 15.86 -13.63 8.89
CA GLN A 685 16.97 -12.70 8.70
C GLN A 685 16.52 -11.50 7.83
N ARG A 686 15.80 -11.76 6.74
CA ARG A 686 15.26 -10.72 5.84
C ARG A 686 14.30 -9.75 6.54
N ILE A 687 13.46 -10.24 7.45
CA ILE A 687 12.60 -9.39 8.30
C ILE A 687 13.45 -8.45 9.16
N LYS A 688 14.51 -8.95 9.82
CA LYS A 688 15.41 -8.10 10.65
C LYS A 688 16.13 -7.03 9.82
N GLU A 689 16.52 -7.36 8.58
CA GLU A 689 17.10 -6.37 7.65
C GLU A 689 16.10 -5.26 7.32
N MET A 690 14.85 -5.61 7.00
CA MET A 690 13.81 -4.61 6.71
C MET A 690 13.43 -3.80 7.95
N GLU A 691 13.38 -4.39 9.14
CA GLU A 691 13.19 -3.66 10.40
C GLU A 691 14.30 -2.61 10.63
N LEU A 692 15.56 -2.97 10.38
CA LEU A 692 16.69 -2.04 10.45
C LEU A 692 16.59 -0.94 9.39
N GLU A 693 16.18 -1.26 8.16
CA GLU A 693 16.04 -0.27 7.10
C GLU A 693 14.87 0.70 7.34
N VAL A 694 13.74 0.21 7.86
CA VAL A 694 12.62 1.06 8.31
C VAL A 694 13.06 1.97 9.46
N LEU A 695 13.92 1.51 10.38
CA LEU A 695 14.49 2.37 11.43
C LEU A 695 15.41 3.46 10.86
N LYS A 696 16.24 3.16 9.86
CA LYS A 696 17.05 4.17 9.15
C LYS A 696 16.19 5.17 8.39
N GLN A 697 15.19 4.71 7.62
CA GLN A 697 14.26 5.59 6.90
C GLN A 697 13.49 6.51 7.86
N ASN A 698 13.08 6.01 9.03
CA ASN A 698 12.48 6.84 10.08
C ASN A 698 13.45 7.89 10.65
N GLN A 699 14.75 7.59 10.76
CA GLN A 699 15.77 8.58 11.16
C GLN A 699 15.99 9.63 10.06
N ILE A 700 16.10 9.21 8.80
CA ILE A 700 16.24 10.10 7.64
C ILE A 700 15.00 11.02 7.54
N SER A 701 13.79 10.49 7.66
CA SER A 701 12.55 11.29 7.66
C SER A 701 12.51 12.30 8.82
N LYS A 702 12.94 11.93 10.03
CA LYS A 702 13.05 12.89 11.16
C LYS A 702 14.04 14.01 10.88
N LEU A 703 15.19 13.71 10.25
CA LEU A 703 16.16 14.72 9.83
C LEU A 703 15.60 15.61 8.71
N GLN A 704 14.94 15.01 7.71
CA GLN A 704 14.29 15.72 6.61
C GLN A 704 13.22 16.69 7.10
N ASN A 705 12.35 16.26 8.02
CA ASN A 705 11.33 17.11 8.63
C ASN A 705 11.97 18.27 9.41
N ASN A 706 13.04 18.02 10.19
CA ASN A 706 13.77 19.07 10.91
C ASN A 706 14.42 20.10 9.96
N TRP A 707 14.96 19.65 8.82
CA TRP A 707 15.47 20.54 7.78
C TRP A 707 14.36 21.31 7.04
N GLN A 708 13.20 20.70 6.81
CA GLN A 708 12.02 21.37 6.27
C GLN A 708 11.48 22.44 7.22
N GLU A 709 11.33 22.13 8.52
CA GLU A 709 10.94 23.09 9.56
C GLU A 709 11.92 24.28 9.62
N LYS A 710 13.23 24.02 9.58
CA LYS A 710 14.26 25.08 9.49
C LYS A 710 14.13 25.91 8.22
N LEU A 711 13.89 25.27 7.07
CA LEU A 711 13.72 25.97 5.79
C LEU A 711 12.45 26.83 5.78
N GLU A 712 11.34 26.36 6.36
CA GLU A 712 10.11 27.15 6.51
C GLU A 712 10.26 28.30 7.51
N HIS A 713 11.02 28.09 8.60
CA HIS A 713 11.38 29.15 9.53
C HIS A 713 12.23 30.23 8.84
N GLU A 714 13.25 29.84 8.07
CA GLU A 714 14.09 30.78 7.29
C GLU A 714 13.31 31.50 6.20
N LYS A 715 12.42 30.81 5.47
CA LYS A 715 11.49 31.46 4.51
C LYS A 715 10.61 32.49 5.20
N SER A 716 10.05 32.17 6.37
CA SER A 716 9.22 33.09 7.16
C SER A 716 10.02 34.33 7.60
N ARG A 717 11.27 34.12 8.04
CA ARG A 717 12.20 35.19 8.42
C ARG A 717 12.60 36.08 7.24
N ALA A 718 12.82 35.49 6.07
CA ALA A 718 13.11 36.22 4.84
C ALA A 718 11.92 37.10 4.41
N LEU A 719 10.70 36.56 4.42
CA LEU A 719 9.48 37.32 4.11
C LEU A 719 9.23 38.48 5.09
N GLU A 720 9.57 38.30 6.38
CA GLU A 720 9.51 39.39 7.36
C GLU A 720 10.57 40.47 7.10
N ALA A 721 11.79 40.08 6.71
CA ALA A 721 12.83 41.01 6.30
C ALA A 721 12.47 41.77 5.02
N GLU A 722 11.88 41.12 4.01
CA GLU A 722 11.38 41.76 2.79
C GLU A 722 10.29 42.80 3.08
N LYS A 723 9.30 42.46 3.92
CA LYS A 723 8.27 43.42 4.37
C LYS A 723 8.92 44.65 5.01
N LYS A 724 9.92 44.44 5.87
CA LYS A 724 10.65 45.52 6.54
C LYS A 724 11.49 46.37 5.58
N ILE A 725 12.06 45.77 4.54
CA ILE A 725 12.74 46.48 3.44
C ILE A 725 11.73 47.33 2.67
N LEU A 726 10.54 46.81 2.35
CA LEU A 726 9.48 47.56 1.67
C LEU A 726 8.97 48.75 2.51
N GLU A 727 8.77 48.56 3.81
CA GLU A 727 8.43 49.65 4.75
C GLU A 727 9.51 50.74 4.78
N LEU A 728 10.79 50.35 4.90
CA LEU A 728 11.92 51.29 4.89
C LEU A 728 12.07 51.99 3.53
N GLN A 729 11.83 51.31 2.41
CA GLN A 729 11.78 51.93 1.08
C GLN A 729 10.62 52.94 0.97
N GLN A 730 9.45 52.64 1.54
CA GLN A 730 8.31 53.56 1.54
C GLN A 730 8.61 54.81 2.39
N GLN A 731 9.23 54.64 3.57
CA GLN A 731 9.69 55.75 4.41
C GLN A 731 10.78 56.59 3.70
N LEU A 732 11.71 55.96 2.98
CA LEU A 732 12.72 56.65 2.17
C LEU A 732 12.09 57.45 1.02
N ARG A 733 11.10 56.90 0.31
CA ARG A 733 10.36 57.62 -0.74
C ARG A 733 9.61 58.82 -0.17
N ALA A 734 8.92 58.65 0.97
CA ALA A 734 8.21 59.73 1.65
C ALA A 734 9.15 60.87 2.09
N SER A 735 10.29 60.53 2.71
CA SER A 735 11.29 61.53 3.13
C SER A 735 11.96 62.23 1.94
N ARG A 736 12.27 61.51 0.84
CA ARG A 736 12.75 62.13 -0.42
C ARG A 736 11.75 63.12 -1.00
N HIS A 737 10.47 62.76 -1.05
CA HIS A 737 9.41 63.65 -1.55
C HIS A 737 9.25 64.89 -0.65
N GLN A 738 9.29 64.72 0.67
CA GLN A 738 9.26 65.84 1.62
C GLN A 738 10.48 66.77 1.46
N LEU A 739 11.66 66.21 1.18
CA LEU A 739 12.88 66.98 0.95
C LEU A 739 12.82 67.74 -0.39
N GLN A 740 12.26 67.14 -1.45
CA GLN A 740 12.00 67.83 -2.73
C GLN A 740 11.03 69.00 -2.55
N LEU A 741 9.94 68.83 -1.79
CA LEU A 741 9.00 69.92 -1.47
C LEU A 741 9.66 71.07 -0.68
N LEU A 742 10.60 70.77 0.21
CA LEU A 742 11.38 71.79 0.91
C LEU A 742 12.41 72.47 0.00
N GLN A 743 13.00 71.75 -0.96
CA GLN A 743 13.92 72.31 -1.96
C GLN A 743 13.20 73.27 -2.91
N THR A 744 12.00 72.94 -3.40
CA THR A 744 11.22 73.85 -4.26
C THR A 744 10.80 75.10 -3.49
N GLN A 745 10.29 74.97 -2.26
CA GLN A 745 9.98 76.12 -1.40
C GLN A 745 11.21 77.01 -1.10
N ALA A 746 12.40 76.42 -0.97
CA ALA A 746 13.64 77.18 -0.79
C ALA A 746 14.06 77.92 -2.07
N ALA A 747 13.87 77.32 -3.25
CA ALA A 747 14.13 77.97 -4.53
C ALA A 747 13.16 79.14 -4.80
N GLU A 748 11.87 78.95 -4.52
CA GLU A 748 10.85 80.02 -4.62
C GLU A 748 11.17 81.19 -3.69
N ARG A 749 11.60 80.94 -2.45
CA ARG A 749 12.05 82.00 -1.51
C ARG A 749 13.25 82.76 -2.05
N LYS A 750 14.27 82.08 -2.59
CA LYS A 750 15.42 82.75 -3.21
C LYS A 750 15.02 83.64 -4.37
N HIS A 751 14.16 83.16 -5.26
CA HIS A 751 13.63 83.96 -6.37
C HIS A 751 12.91 85.22 -5.87
N LEU A 752 12.07 85.11 -4.82
CA LEU A 752 11.41 86.26 -4.20
C LEU A 752 12.39 87.23 -3.52
N GLU A 753 13.46 86.73 -2.88
CA GLU A 753 14.52 87.57 -2.30
C GLU A 753 15.32 88.33 -3.39
N GLU A 754 15.59 87.68 -4.52
CA GLU A 754 16.26 88.29 -5.68
C GLU A 754 15.38 89.35 -6.35
N GLU A 755 14.09 89.09 -6.56
CA GLU A 755 13.14 90.11 -7.04
C GLU A 755 13.04 91.30 -6.08
N MET A 756 12.94 91.05 -4.77
CA MET A 756 13.00 92.12 -3.76
C MET A 756 14.34 92.88 -3.76
N LYS A 757 15.45 92.24 -4.16
CA LYS A 757 16.74 92.91 -4.36
C LYS A 757 16.71 93.79 -5.62
N LYS A 758 16.24 93.29 -6.76
CA LYS A 758 16.08 94.06 -8.01
C LYS A 758 15.17 95.28 -7.81
N VAL A 759 14.06 95.14 -7.09
CA VAL A 759 13.16 96.27 -6.75
C VAL A 759 13.88 97.35 -5.93
N ARG A 760 14.67 96.97 -4.92
CA ARG A 760 15.49 97.91 -4.13
C ARG A 760 16.58 98.58 -4.98
N GLU A 761 17.28 97.82 -5.81
CA GLU A 761 18.29 98.35 -6.73
C GLU A 761 17.65 99.38 -7.69
N ASN A 762 16.51 99.03 -8.30
CA ASN A 762 15.73 99.93 -9.15
C ASN A 762 15.33 101.23 -8.41
N GLU A 763 14.84 101.15 -7.18
CA GLU A 763 14.53 102.35 -6.37
C GLU A 763 15.76 103.26 -6.20
N THR A 764 16.94 102.70 -5.92
CA THR A 764 18.17 103.49 -5.83
C THR A 764 18.57 104.12 -7.18
N THR A 765 18.35 103.44 -8.31
CA THR A 765 18.60 104.04 -9.64
C THR A 765 17.64 105.18 -9.96
N PHE A 766 16.37 105.07 -9.58
CA PHE A 766 15.40 106.16 -9.75
C PHE A 766 15.75 107.38 -8.88
N ARG A 767 16.18 107.16 -7.63
CA ARG A 767 16.71 108.24 -6.76
C ARG A 767 17.92 108.94 -7.38
N LYS A 768 18.86 108.21 -7.98
CA LYS A 768 20.02 108.79 -8.71
C LYS A 768 19.59 109.58 -9.94
N LYS A 769 18.76 109.00 -10.81
CA LYS A 769 18.24 109.68 -12.02
C LYS A 769 17.53 110.99 -11.69
N PHE A 770 16.73 111.03 -10.62
CA PHE A 770 16.07 112.27 -10.16
C PHE A 770 17.07 113.36 -9.73
N GLN A 771 18.20 112.99 -9.10
CA GLN A 771 19.26 113.94 -8.73
C GLN A 771 20.04 114.44 -9.95
N GLU A 772 20.35 113.56 -10.91
CA GLU A 772 20.99 113.93 -12.19
C GLU A 772 20.12 114.88 -13.02
N GLU A 773 18.80 114.67 -13.06
CA GLU A 773 17.84 115.52 -13.75
C GLU A 773 17.87 116.98 -13.23
N GLN A 774 18.02 117.15 -11.91
CA GLN A 774 18.16 118.48 -11.29
C GLN A 774 19.49 119.16 -11.62
N LEU A 775 20.56 118.40 -11.85
CA LEU A 775 21.86 118.94 -12.28
C LEU A 775 21.83 119.31 -13.77
N LYS A 776 21.26 118.47 -14.63
CA LYS A 776 21.14 118.72 -16.09
C LYS A 776 20.40 120.03 -16.40
N ARG A 777 19.34 120.36 -15.64
CA ARG A 777 18.62 121.65 -15.79
C ARG A 777 19.49 122.88 -15.55
N LYS A 778 20.48 122.81 -14.64
CA LYS A 778 21.42 123.91 -14.37
C LYS A 778 22.48 124.08 -15.47
N VAL A 779 22.92 122.97 -16.07
CA VAL A 779 23.96 122.98 -17.11
C VAL A 779 23.42 123.46 -18.47
N LEU A 780 22.17 123.10 -18.82
CA LEU A 780 21.54 123.56 -20.07
C LEU A 780 21.35 125.09 -20.12
N GLU A 781 21.17 125.74 -18.97
CA GLU A 781 21.08 127.21 -18.85
C GLU A 781 22.44 127.92 -19.08
N GLN A 782 23.55 127.18 -19.01
CA GLN A 782 24.87 127.66 -19.39
C GLN A 782 25.15 127.39 -20.88
N SER A 783 24.84 126.19 -21.38
CA SER A 783 25.11 125.79 -22.78
C SER A 783 24.49 126.69 -23.85
N CYS A 784 23.31 127.28 -23.59
CA CYS A 784 22.67 128.22 -24.51
C CYS A 784 23.46 129.51 -24.78
N LYS A 785 24.52 129.81 -24.01
CA LYS A 785 25.36 131.01 -24.19
C LYS A 785 26.52 130.78 -25.17
N ASP A 786 27.03 129.55 -25.26
CA ASP A 786 28.26 129.24 -26.00
C ASP A 786 28.02 128.91 -27.49
N LEU A 787 26.81 128.44 -27.83
CA LEU A 787 26.41 128.12 -29.20
C LEU A 787 26.39 129.32 -30.17
N LYS A 788 26.51 130.56 -29.66
CA LYS A 788 26.66 131.77 -30.50
C LYS A 788 28.06 131.94 -31.12
N HIS A 789 29.07 131.21 -30.66
CA HIS A 789 30.46 131.44 -31.10
C HIS A 789 30.92 130.48 -32.23
N GLN A 790 30.29 129.31 -32.40
CA GLN A 790 30.85 128.23 -33.20
C GLN A 790 30.48 128.24 -34.70
N MET A 791 29.59 129.14 -35.16
CA MET A 791 29.23 129.25 -36.59
C MET A 791 30.38 129.71 -37.50
N GLY A 792 31.48 130.24 -36.96
CA GLY A 792 32.60 130.76 -37.76
C GLY A 792 33.60 129.72 -38.29
N ILE A 793 33.59 128.49 -37.79
CA ILE A 793 34.70 127.51 -38.02
C ILE A 793 34.43 126.55 -39.20
N LEU A 794 33.22 126.55 -39.78
CA LEU A 794 32.82 125.53 -40.75
C LEU A 794 33.27 125.77 -42.20
N LEU A 795 33.85 126.93 -42.54
CA LEU A 795 34.38 127.17 -43.90
C LEU A 795 35.73 126.48 -44.19
N ASP A 796 36.53 126.18 -43.17
CA ASP A 796 37.89 125.66 -43.38
C ASP A 796 37.96 124.13 -43.63
N LYS A 797 36.84 123.41 -43.38
CA LYS A 797 36.80 121.93 -43.46
C LYS A 797 36.77 121.37 -44.89
N GLU A 798 36.53 122.18 -45.91
CA GLU A 798 36.45 121.72 -47.31
C GLU A 798 37.82 121.29 -47.87
N THR A 799 38.91 121.85 -47.34
CA THR A 799 40.29 121.54 -47.79
C THR A 799 40.78 120.15 -47.37
N VAL A 800 40.19 119.54 -46.34
CA VAL A 800 40.63 118.26 -45.75
C VAL A 800 40.16 117.04 -46.55
N LEU A 801 39.08 117.17 -47.35
CA LEU A 801 38.49 116.04 -48.07
C LEU A 801 39.36 115.49 -49.21
N THR A 802 40.33 116.27 -49.71
CA THR A 802 41.26 115.82 -50.75
C THR A 802 42.35 114.87 -50.23
N GLN A 803 42.68 114.91 -48.93
CA GLN A 803 43.67 114.02 -48.32
C GLN A 803 43.10 112.62 -48.00
N ASN A 804 41.80 112.51 -47.70
CA ASN A 804 41.15 111.22 -47.41
C ASN A 804 41.17 110.25 -48.60
N ASN A 805 41.25 110.75 -49.84
CA ASN A 805 41.14 109.93 -51.05
C ASN A 805 42.37 109.02 -51.26
N SER A 806 43.56 109.37 -50.75
CA SER A 806 44.74 108.51 -50.80
C SER A 806 44.74 107.40 -49.73
N ALA A 807 44.07 107.63 -48.59
CA ALA A 807 43.96 106.63 -47.52
C ALA A 807 43.03 105.45 -47.89
N LEU A 808 42.06 105.68 -48.77
CA LEU A 808 41.13 104.65 -49.24
C LEU A 808 41.81 103.63 -50.16
N GLN A 809 42.82 104.02 -50.96
CA GLN A 809 43.51 103.10 -51.87
C GLN A 809 44.35 102.03 -51.13
N HIS A 810 45.01 102.38 -50.03
CA HIS A 810 45.71 101.39 -49.19
C HIS A 810 44.76 100.40 -48.51
N LYS A 811 43.53 100.83 -48.21
CA LYS A 811 42.52 99.98 -47.56
C LYS A 811 41.94 98.92 -48.52
N ILE A 812 41.90 99.22 -49.82
CA ILE A 812 41.49 98.28 -50.89
C ILE A 812 42.51 97.14 -51.03
N HIS A 813 43.82 97.44 -51.15
CA HIS A 813 44.87 96.40 -51.18
C HIS A 813 44.90 95.54 -49.90
N GLN A 814 44.54 96.10 -48.74
CA GLN A 814 44.42 95.32 -47.50
C GLN A 814 43.25 94.32 -47.57
N GLN A 815 42.10 94.71 -48.13
CA GLN A 815 40.94 93.84 -48.32
C GLN A 815 41.19 92.75 -49.38
N GLU A 816 41.94 93.05 -50.44
CA GLU A 816 42.32 92.08 -51.48
C GLU A 816 43.22 90.96 -50.95
N SER A 817 44.06 91.22 -49.93
CA SER A 817 44.86 90.19 -49.26
C SER A 817 44.02 89.29 -48.34
N GLN A 818 43.03 89.85 -47.66
CA GLN A 818 42.12 89.12 -46.77
C GLN A 818 41.19 88.17 -47.55
N LEU A 819 40.78 88.55 -48.76
CA LEU A 819 39.98 87.70 -49.64
C LEU A 819 40.73 86.43 -50.09
N ARG A 820 42.05 86.51 -50.34
CA ARG A 820 42.85 85.31 -50.68
C ARG A 820 42.93 84.31 -49.52
N THR A 821 43.11 84.80 -48.28
CA THR A 821 43.12 83.92 -47.10
C THR A 821 41.76 83.27 -46.82
N LEU A 822 40.65 83.88 -47.25
CA LEU A 822 39.31 83.29 -47.15
C LEU A 822 39.07 82.20 -48.20
N ASP A 823 39.61 82.37 -49.40
CA ASP A 823 39.54 81.37 -50.49
C ASP A 823 40.35 80.10 -50.16
N ASP A 824 41.54 80.26 -49.57
CA ASP A 824 42.33 79.12 -49.06
C ASP A 824 41.61 78.36 -47.93
N VAL A 825 40.94 79.07 -47.00
CA VAL A 825 40.13 78.46 -45.94
C VAL A 825 38.89 77.75 -46.49
N GLN A 826 38.23 78.31 -47.52
CA GLN A 826 37.13 77.61 -48.21
C GLN A 826 37.60 76.30 -48.82
N ASN A 827 38.75 76.29 -49.51
CA ASN A 827 39.33 75.09 -50.12
C ASN A 827 39.74 74.01 -49.12
N VAL A 828 40.17 74.37 -47.89
CA VAL A 828 40.39 73.40 -46.80
C VAL A 828 39.05 72.85 -46.30
N SER A 829 38.08 73.72 -45.98
CA SER A 829 36.77 73.30 -45.49
C SER A 829 35.98 72.41 -46.47
N ALA A 830 36.22 72.57 -47.79
CA ALA A 830 35.63 71.72 -48.82
C ALA A 830 36.19 70.29 -48.78
N LYS A 831 37.50 70.13 -48.52
CA LYS A 831 38.14 68.81 -48.38
C LYS A 831 37.68 68.10 -47.11
N GLU A 832 37.54 68.84 -46.01
CA GLU A 832 37.01 68.31 -44.74
C GLU A 832 35.56 67.81 -44.90
N ARG A 833 34.70 68.54 -45.63
CA ARG A 833 33.33 68.08 -45.95
C ARG A 833 33.32 66.77 -46.72
N ILE A 834 34.14 66.63 -47.76
CA ILE A 834 34.24 65.40 -48.55
C ILE A 834 34.75 64.23 -47.68
N GLN A 835 35.67 64.49 -46.76
CA GLN A 835 36.16 63.47 -45.83
C GLN A 835 35.07 63.03 -44.84
N ILE A 836 34.28 63.97 -44.30
CA ILE A 836 33.12 63.68 -43.43
C ILE A 836 32.03 62.90 -44.19
N GLU A 837 31.75 63.26 -45.44
CA GLU A 837 30.77 62.58 -46.28
C GLU A 837 31.18 61.13 -46.57
N ASN A 838 32.46 60.88 -46.87
CA ASN A 838 33.01 59.54 -47.04
C ASN A 838 33.00 58.71 -45.74
N THR A 839 33.24 59.31 -44.57
CA THR A 839 33.11 58.58 -43.29
C THR A 839 31.66 58.28 -42.94
N ASN A 840 30.73 59.19 -43.25
CA ASN A 840 29.31 58.98 -43.03
C ASN A 840 28.76 57.86 -43.93
N GLN A 841 29.21 57.77 -45.19
CA GLN A 841 28.84 56.66 -46.08
C GLN A 841 29.26 55.30 -45.51
N LYS A 842 30.50 55.15 -45.02
CA LYS A 842 30.96 53.92 -44.36
C LYS A 842 30.13 53.56 -43.12
N LEU A 843 29.86 54.55 -42.26
CA LEU A 843 29.02 54.35 -41.09
C LEU A 843 27.59 53.92 -41.47
N THR A 844 27.03 54.42 -42.58
CA THR A 844 25.74 53.93 -43.08
C THR A 844 25.79 52.53 -43.67
N GLU A 845 26.89 52.13 -44.30
CA GLU A 845 27.08 50.76 -44.82
C GLU A 845 27.22 49.75 -43.66
N GLU A 846 28.03 50.07 -42.64
CA GLU A 846 28.19 49.29 -41.40
C GLU A 846 26.86 49.17 -40.64
N LEU A 847 26.10 50.27 -40.52
CA LEU A 847 24.79 50.26 -39.86
C LEU A 847 23.77 49.40 -40.63
N LEU A 848 23.84 49.36 -41.97
CA LEU A 848 22.99 48.51 -42.80
C LEU A 848 23.38 47.02 -42.67
N HIS A 849 24.67 46.71 -42.51
CA HIS A 849 25.14 45.35 -42.21
C HIS A 849 24.60 44.85 -40.86
N VAL A 850 24.78 45.63 -39.79
CA VAL A 850 24.27 45.31 -38.44
C VAL A 850 22.73 45.18 -38.43
N GLN A 851 22.03 45.99 -39.25
CA GLN A 851 20.59 45.86 -39.44
C GLN A 851 20.21 44.51 -40.07
N GLN A 852 20.96 44.02 -41.05
CA GLN A 852 20.74 42.71 -41.69
C GLN A 852 21.06 41.54 -40.76
N GLU A 853 22.15 41.61 -39.98
CA GLU A 853 22.49 40.60 -38.98
C GLU A 853 21.40 40.50 -37.90
N LYS A 854 20.88 41.65 -37.43
CA LYS A 854 19.74 41.70 -36.52
C LYS A 854 18.49 41.05 -37.12
N GLU A 855 18.19 41.27 -38.40
CA GLU A 855 17.06 40.62 -39.09
C GLU A 855 17.27 39.11 -39.29
N GLN A 856 18.50 38.63 -39.44
CA GLN A 856 18.83 37.20 -39.50
C GLN A 856 18.63 36.55 -38.12
N LEU A 857 19.22 37.13 -37.07
CA LEU A 857 19.03 36.67 -35.69
C LEU A 857 17.53 36.66 -35.28
N HIS A 858 16.75 37.67 -35.67
CA HIS A 858 15.30 37.64 -35.42
C HIS A 858 14.58 36.48 -36.12
N LYS A 859 14.97 36.10 -37.35
CA LYS A 859 14.41 34.93 -38.05
C LYS A 859 14.83 33.61 -37.40
N GLU A 860 16.05 33.53 -36.87
CA GLU A 860 16.53 32.38 -36.11
C GLU A 860 15.76 32.22 -34.80
N PHE A 861 15.59 33.30 -34.03
CA PHE A 861 14.73 33.29 -32.84
C PHE A 861 13.28 32.92 -33.16
N GLU A 862 12.69 33.43 -34.24
CA GLU A 862 11.36 33.00 -34.68
C GLU A 862 11.29 31.50 -35.00
N ASN A 863 12.34 30.92 -35.61
CA ASN A 863 12.38 29.50 -35.94
C ASN A 863 12.55 28.64 -34.69
N ILE A 864 13.39 29.05 -33.74
CA ILE A 864 13.55 28.39 -32.43
C ILE A 864 12.22 28.44 -31.64
N LEU A 865 11.52 29.57 -31.66
CA LEU A 865 10.20 29.69 -31.03
C LEU A 865 9.17 28.74 -31.67
N LYS A 866 9.11 28.66 -33.00
CA LYS A 866 8.22 27.71 -33.72
C LYS A 866 8.54 26.25 -33.38
N GLN A 867 9.83 25.90 -33.26
CA GLN A 867 10.24 24.56 -32.81
C GLN A 867 9.82 24.28 -31.37
N LEU A 868 10.01 25.23 -30.46
CA LEU A 868 9.60 25.14 -29.07
C LEU A 868 8.07 24.95 -28.94
N ASP A 869 7.28 25.74 -29.66
CA ASP A 869 5.82 25.60 -29.73
C ASP A 869 5.39 24.21 -30.24
N GLU A 870 6.12 23.64 -31.19
CA GLU A 870 5.86 22.30 -31.73
C GLU A 870 6.22 21.20 -30.73
N TYR A 871 7.31 21.34 -29.97
CA TYR A 871 7.65 20.45 -28.85
C TYR A 871 6.61 20.54 -27.72
N ILE A 872 6.20 21.74 -27.32
CA ILE A 872 5.14 21.97 -26.32
C ILE A 872 3.82 21.32 -26.78
N ARG A 873 3.46 21.46 -28.06
CA ARG A 873 2.25 20.84 -28.63
C ARG A 873 2.33 19.31 -28.61
N LYS A 874 3.46 18.73 -29.02
CA LYS A 874 3.72 17.27 -28.95
C LYS A 874 3.66 16.74 -27.51
N TYR A 875 4.23 17.49 -26.56
CA TYR A 875 4.19 17.14 -25.13
C TYR A 875 2.75 17.14 -24.59
N HIS A 876 1.96 18.19 -24.86
CA HIS A 876 0.56 18.23 -24.47
C HIS A 876 -0.28 17.14 -25.15
N GLU A 877 0.03 16.78 -26.40
CA GLU A 877 -0.64 15.66 -27.07
C GLU A 877 -0.27 14.31 -26.44
N LYS A 878 1.00 14.07 -26.10
CA LYS A 878 1.45 12.88 -25.34
C LYS A 878 0.72 12.83 -23.98
N GLN A 879 0.65 13.96 -23.26
CA GLN A 879 -0.08 14.09 -21.99
C GLN A 879 -1.58 13.78 -22.13
N LEU A 880 -2.25 14.31 -23.16
CA LEU A 880 -3.67 14.03 -23.44
C LEU A 880 -3.90 12.56 -23.79
N ARG A 881 -3.03 11.95 -24.61
CA ARG A 881 -3.07 10.52 -24.94
C ARG A 881 -2.88 9.65 -23.68
N HIS A 882 -1.94 9.97 -22.79
CA HIS A 882 -1.78 9.27 -21.52
C HIS A 882 -3.02 9.44 -20.61
N LYS A 883 -3.58 10.65 -20.53
CA LYS A 883 -4.83 10.91 -19.79
C LYS A 883 -6.00 10.10 -20.33
N ALA A 884 -6.15 10.00 -21.65
CA ALA A 884 -7.17 9.19 -22.30
C ALA A 884 -6.99 7.69 -22.05
N LYS A 885 -5.76 7.16 -22.18
CA LYS A 885 -5.42 5.78 -21.84
C LYS A 885 -5.74 5.46 -20.37
N LEU A 886 -5.39 6.35 -19.44
CA LEU A 886 -5.66 6.18 -18.02
C LEU A 886 -7.17 6.22 -17.71
N SER A 887 -7.93 7.11 -18.37
CA SER A 887 -9.40 7.14 -18.24
C SER A 887 -10.03 5.86 -18.76
N HIS A 888 -9.58 5.33 -19.91
CA HIS A 888 -10.10 4.09 -20.47
C HIS A 888 -9.76 2.87 -19.60
N ALA A 889 -8.53 2.77 -19.10
CA ALA A 889 -8.14 1.71 -18.16
C ALA A 889 -8.97 1.75 -16.86
N LYS A 890 -9.28 2.96 -16.35
CA LYS A 890 -10.20 3.13 -15.21
C LYS A 890 -11.63 2.70 -15.53
N GLU A 891 -12.13 3.04 -16.72
CA GLU A 891 -13.47 2.63 -17.19
C GLU A 891 -13.59 1.11 -17.30
N VAL A 892 -12.62 0.44 -17.93
CA VAL A 892 -12.55 -1.02 -18.03
C VAL A 892 -12.53 -1.66 -16.64
N HIS A 893 -11.62 -1.22 -15.77
CA HIS A 893 -11.55 -1.77 -14.41
C HIS A 893 -12.83 -1.53 -13.59
N THR A 894 -13.48 -0.37 -13.75
CA THR A 894 -14.77 -0.08 -13.10
C THR A 894 -15.87 -1.02 -13.62
N ASN A 895 -15.88 -1.31 -14.92
CA ASN A 895 -16.83 -2.25 -15.52
C ASN A 895 -16.59 -3.70 -15.05
N GLU A 896 -15.33 -4.13 -14.95
CA GLU A 896 -14.95 -5.44 -14.38
C GLU A 896 -15.39 -5.56 -12.91
N VAL A 897 -15.09 -4.55 -12.08
CA VAL A 897 -15.53 -4.51 -10.67
C VAL A 897 -17.05 -4.57 -10.57
N ASN A 898 -17.78 -3.83 -11.41
CA ASN A 898 -19.24 -3.88 -11.45
C ASN A 898 -19.79 -5.28 -11.84
N GLN A 899 -19.12 -5.99 -12.76
CA GLN A 899 -19.49 -7.37 -13.14
C GLN A 899 -19.20 -8.36 -11.99
N LEU A 900 -18.05 -8.23 -11.33
CA LEU A 900 -17.70 -9.03 -10.16
C LEU A 900 -18.68 -8.79 -9.00
N ASP A 901 -19.06 -7.54 -8.72
CA ASP A 901 -20.06 -7.19 -7.71
C ASP A 901 -21.45 -7.76 -8.02
N LEU A 902 -21.84 -7.80 -9.30
CA LEU A 902 -23.08 -8.45 -9.73
C LEU A 902 -23.03 -9.97 -9.51
N HIS A 903 -21.90 -10.61 -9.82
CA HIS A 903 -21.70 -12.04 -9.59
C HIS A 903 -21.62 -12.39 -8.09
N ILE A 904 -20.96 -11.57 -7.28
CA ILE A 904 -20.94 -11.71 -5.81
C ILE A 904 -22.37 -11.65 -5.26
N LYS A 905 -23.19 -10.68 -5.69
CA LYS A 905 -24.60 -10.58 -5.28
C LYS A 905 -25.44 -11.80 -5.69
N GLN A 906 -25.15 -12.42 -6.84
CA GLN A 906 -25.80 -13.67 -7.25
C GLN A 906 -25.41 -14.83 -6.31
N LEU A 907 -24.11 -15.01 -6.04
CA LEU A 907 -23.61 -16.04 -5.13
C LEU A 907 -24.11 -15.83 -3.69
N GLU A 908 -24.20 -14.59 -3.21
CA GLU A 908 -24.80 -14.26 -1.91
C GLU A 908 -26.27 -14.67 -1.86
N MET A 909 -27.05 -14.38 -2.91
CA MET A 909 -28.44 -14.80 -3.01
C MET A 909 -28.57 -16.33 -3.00
N GLU A 910 -27.75 -17.05 -3.76
CA GLU A 910 -27.71 -18.52 -3.74
C GLU A 910 -27.34 -19.08 -2.36
N ILE A 911 -26.34 -18.49 -1.68
CA ILE A 911 -25.97 -18.86 -0.32
C ILE A 911 -27.13 -18.64 0.67
N THR A 912 -27.91 -17.55 0.53
CA THR A 912 -29.11 -17.35 1.39
C THR A 912 -30.20 -18.38 1.11
N LEU A 913 -30.42 -18.74 -0.16
CA LEU A 913 -31.34 -19.80 -0.57
C LEU A 913 -30.92 -21.16 -0.01
N LEU A 914 -29.66 -21.56 -0.17
CA LEU A 914 -29.10 -22.81 0.37
C LEU A 914 -29.19 -22.87 1.89
N LYS A 915 -28.88 -21.78 2.59
CA LYS A 915 -29.08 -21.67 4.05
C LYS A 915 -30.55 -21.88 4.43
N SER A 916 -31.49 -21.30 3.68
CA SER A 916 -32.93 -21.47 3.94
C SER A 916 -33.40 -22.92 3.70
N HIS A 917 -32.81 -23.62 2.73
CA HIS A 917 -33.08 -25.03 2.45
C HIS A 917 -32.54 -25.92 3.57
N GLY A 918 -31.28 -25.73 3.98
CA GLY A 918 -30.68 -26.49 5.09
C GLY A 918 -31.45 -26.34 6.41
N VAL A 919 -32.05 -25.17 6.68
CA VAL A 919 -32.95 -25.00 7.83
C VAL A 919 -34.23 -25.83 7.70
N LYS A 920 -34.84 -25.93 6.51
CA LYS A 920 -36.01 -26.80 6.27
C LYS A 920 -35.65 -28.28 6.39
N ASP A 921 -34.47 -28.67 5.94
CA ASP A 921 -33.99 -30.06 6.03
C ASP A 921 -33.72 -30.44 7.48
N GLN A 922 -33.12 -29.54 8.27
CA GLN A 922 -32.97 -29.73 9.71
C GLN A 922 -34.32 -29.82 10.42
N GLN A 923 -35.34 -29.05 10.01
CA GLN A 923 -36.71 -29.19 10.54
C GLN A 923 -37.34 -30.54 10.19
N TRP A 924 -37.07 -31.07 8.98
CA TRP A 924 -37.51 -32.41 8.58
C TRP A 924 -36.80 -33.52 9.38
N ILE A 925 -35.48 -33.43 9.53
CA ILE A 925 -34.69 -34.35 10.36
C ILE A 925 -35.25 -34.35 11.79
N ASN A 926 -35.48 -33.17 12.39
CA ASN A 926 -36.01 -33.05 13.74
C ASN A 926 -37.41 -33.69 13.90
N LYS A 927 -38.30 -33.55 12.90
CA LYS A 927 -39.60 -34.24 12.91
C LYS A 927 -39.43 -35.76 12.88
N VAL A 928 -38.63 -36.26 11.95
CA VAL A 928 -38.34 -37.70 11.79
C VAL A 928 -37.65 -38.27 13.02
N THR A 929 -36.78 -37.54 13.71
CA THR A 929 -36.20 -37.99 14.98
C THR A 929 -37.26 -38.07 16.09
N THR A 930 -38.12 -37.05 16.25
CA THR A 930 -39.18 -37.09 17.28
C THR A 930 -40.21 -38.22 17.03
N GLU A 931 -40.51 -38.52 15.76
CA GLU A 931 -41.43 -39.60 15.40
C GLU A 931 -40.78 -40.98 15.61
N ASN A 932 -39.48 -41.13 15.31
CA ASN A 932 -38.72 -42.32 15.66
C ASN A 932 -38.56 -42.52 17.17
N GLU A 933 -38.42 -41.46 17.96
CA GLU A 933 -38.41 -41.52 19.42
C GLU A 933 -39.76 -42.02 19.95
N HIS A 934 -40.87 -41.49 19.43
CA HIS A 934 -42.22 -41.96 19.75
C HIS A 934 -42.42 -43.44 19.41
N LEU A 935 -42.10 -43.86 18.18
CA LEU A 935 -42.20 -45.26 17.75
C LEU A 935 -41.32 -46.22 18.58
N ASN A 936 -40.13 -45.76 19.01
CA ASN A 936 -39.28 -46.54 19.91
C ASN A 936 -39.87 -46.65 21.33
N GLU A 937 -40.55 -45.62 21.82
CA GLU A 937 -41.22 -45.68 23.12
C GLU A 937 -42.46 -46.57 23.08
N GLU A 938 -43.27 -46.49 22.01
CA GLU A 938 -44.36 -47.46 21.77
C GLU A 938 -43.83 -48.90 21.71
N LYS A 939 -42.71 -49.13 21.00
CA LYS A 939 -42.05 -50.44 20.95
C LYS A 939 -41.59 -50.91 22.33
N ARG A 940 -41.06 -50.03 23.18
CA ARG A 940 -40.69 -50.37 24.58
C ARG A 940 -41.93 -50.76 25.40
N ILE A 941 -43.01 -49.99 25.31
CA ILE A 941 -44.28 -50.28 26.00
C ILE A 941 -44.86 -51.62 25.55
N LEU A 942 -44.81 -51.92 24.24
CA LEU A 942 -45.26 -53.22 23.70
C LEU A 942 -44.39 -54.38 24.17
N LEU A 943 -43.06 -54.22 24.20
CA LEU A 943 -42.14 -55.22 24.74
C LEU A 943 -42.35 -55.45 26.24
N GLN A 944 -42.62 -54.39 27.02
CA GLN A 944 -42.97 -54.51 28.43
C GLN A 944 -44.25 -55.35 28.61
N LYS A 945 -45.33 -55.01 27.89
CA LYS A 945 -46.60 -55.77 27.94
C LYS A 945 -46.42 -57.24 27.56
N MET A 946 -45.57 -57.54 26.58
CA MET A 946 -45.20 -58.92 26.25
C MET A 946 -44.48 -59.62 27.41
N SER A 947 -43.49 -58.96 28.04
CA SER A 947 -42.77 -59.54 29.18
C SER A 947 -43.67 -59.78 30.42
N GLU A 948 -44.66 -58.90 30.64
CA GLU A 948 -45.69 -59.06 31.67
C GLU A 948 -46.62 -60.23 31.36
N HIS A 949 -47.03 -60.39 30.10
CA HIS A 949 -47.82 -61.55 29.65
C HIS A 949 -47.04 -62.87 29.82
N ASP A 950 -45.77 -62.91 29.40
CA ASP A 950 -44.92 -64.09 29.60
C ASP A 950 -44.74 -64.42 31.10
N ALA A 951 -44.70 -63.41 31.98
CA ALA A 951 -44.62 -63.61 33.43
C ALA A 951 -45.92 -64.20 33.98
N LEU A 952 -47.09 -63.71 33.52
CA LEU A 952 -48.39 -64.29 33.85
C LEU A 952 -48.52 -65.73 33.34
N GLU A 953 -48.06 -66.04 32.13
CA GLU A 953 -48.07 -67.41 31.59
C GLU A 953 -47.19 -68.36 32.43
N ARG A 954 -46.00 -67.91 32.85
CA ARG A 954 -45.14 -68.68 33.78
C ARG A 954 -45.83 -68.91 35.12
N ASN A 955 -46.51 -67.90 35.67
CA ASN A 955 -47.28 -68.02 36.91
C ASN A 955 -48.43 -69.02 36.76
N HIS A 956 -49.24 -68.93 35.69
CA HIS A 956 -50.32 -69.89 35.43
C HIS A 956 -49.81 -71.31 35.22
N LYS A 957 -48.66 -71.49 34.57
CA LYS A 957 -48.01 -72.80 34.43
C LYS A 957 -47.59 -73.36 35.80
N TRP A 958 -47.10 -72.53 36.71
CA TRP A 958 -46.76 -72.93 38.07
C TRP A 958 -48.00 -73.23 38.92
N GLU A 959 -49.04 -72.40 38.84
CA GLU A 959 -50.35 -72.63 39.47
C GLU A 959 -50.97 -73.95 38.99
N LEU A 960 -50.92 -74.23 37.68
CA LEU A 960 -51.43 -75.45 37.08
C LEU A 960 -50.65 -76.69 37.55
N LEU A 961 -49.31 -76.63 37.59
CA LEU A 961 -48.48 -77.72 38.12
C LEU A 961 -48.73 -77.95 39.62
N SER A 962 -48.92 -76.89 40.40
CA SER A 962 -49.27 -76.96 41.82
C SER A 962 -50.65 -77.60 42.03
N ALA A 963 -51.65 -77.18 41.24
CA ALA A 963 -52.98 -77.77 41.25
C ALA A 963 -52.99 -79.24 40.79
N GLN A 964 -52.19 -79.59 39.78
CA GLN A 964 -52.00 -80.96 39.30
C GLN A 964 -51.37 -81.86 40.37
N ASN A 965 -50.33 -81.37 41.06
CA ASN A 965 -49.72 -82.11 42.19
C ASN A 965 -50.72 -82.32 43.33
N ARG A 966 -51.54 -81.30 43.67
CA ARG A 966 -52.59 -81.44 44.68
C ARG A 966 -53.69 -82.42 44.25
N ALA A 967 -54.07 -82.41 42.97
CA ALA A 967 -55.03 -83.38 42.43
C ALA A 967 -54.48 -84.81 42.53
N HIS A 968 -53.22 -85.04 42.15
CA HIS A 968 -52.56 -86.35 42.28
C HIS A 968 -52.51 -86.82 43.75
N ILE A 969 -52.26 -85.94 44.72
CA ILE A 969 -52.29 -86.31 46.14
C ILE A 969 -53.71 -86.73 46.56
N LEU A 970 -54.73 -85.98 46.16
CA LEU A 970 -56.13 -86.32 46.45
C LEU A 970 -56.62 -87.59 45.73
N ASP A 971 -56.13 -87.86 44.53
CA ASP A 971 -56.42 -89.11 43.80
C ASP A 971 -55.77 -90.32 44.50
N GLU A 972 -54.57 -90.14 45.04
CA GLU A 972 -53.88 -91.17 45.83
C GLU A 972 -54.55 -91.41 47.18
N GLU A 973 -54.95 -90.36 47.91
CA GLU A 973 -55.78 -90.47 49.12
C GLU A 973 -57.13 -91.15 48.82
N ASN A 974 -57.78 -90.81 47.70
CA ASN A 974 -59.01 -91.48 47.26
C ASN A 974 -58.77 -92.97 46.91
N ARG A 975 -57.63 -93.31 46.31
CA ARG A 975 -57.24 -94.70 46.03
C ARG A 975 -57.05 -95.48 47.34
N GLU A 976 -56.33 -94.91 48.32
CA GLU A 976 -56.16 -95.51 49.64
C GLU A 976 -57.49 -95.66 50.39
N LEU A 977 -58.39 -94.67 50.31
CA LEU A 977 -59.75 -94.76 50.86
C LEU A 977 -60.60 -95.83 50.16
N GLN A 978 -60.50 -95.97 48.83
CA GLN A 978 -61.18 -97.05 48.08
C GLN A 978 -60.63 -98.43 48.45
N GLU A 979 -59.31 -98.57 48.63
CA GLU A 979 -58.67 -99.79 49.11
C GLU A 979 -59.09 -100.11 50.55
N GLY A 980 -59.16 -99.11 51.43
CA GLY A 980 -59.70 -99.24 52.79
C GLY A 980 -61.17 -99.64 52.81
N LEU A 981 -62.01 -99.05 51.97
CA LEU A 981 -63.41 -99.44 51.78
C LEU A 981 -63.52 -100.88 51.25
N LEU A 982 -62.66 -101.30 50.33
CA LEU A 982 -62.63 -102.67 49.82
C LEU A 982 -62.17 -103.67 50.90
N GLN A 983 -61.19 -103.30 51.73
CA GLN A 983 -60.77 -104.09 52.90
C GLN A 983 -61.92 -104.23 53.92
N LEU A 984 -62.60 -103.13 54.26
CA LEU A 984 -63.78 -103.14 55.12
C LEU A 984 -64.93 -103.94 54.51
N TYR A 985 -65.18 -103.83 53.19
CA TYR A 985 -66.17 -104.63 52.49
C TYR A 985 -65.83 -106.13 52.51
N ASN A 986 -64.56 -106.49 52.40
CA ASN A 986 -64.08 -107.86 52.55
C ASN A 986 -64.21 -108.36 54.01
N GLN A 987 -63.99 -107.50 55.01
CA GLN A 987 -64.25 -107.81 56.41
C GLN A 987 -65.76 -107.99 56.69
N VAL A 988 -66.62 -107.08 56.22
CA VAL A 988 -68.08 -107.22 56.31
C VAL A 988 -68.56 -108.47 55.58
N SER A 989 -67.98 -108.80 54.42
CA SER A 989 -68.28 -110.04 53.69
C SER A 989 -67.81 -111.28 54.45
N SER A 990 -66.72 -111.23 55.22
CA SER A 990 -66.27 -112.33 56.07
C SER A 990 -67.17 -112.47 57.32
N LEU A 991 -67.59 -111.35 57.91
CA LEU A 991 -68.57 -111.31 58.99
C LEU A 991 -69.96 -111.77 58.54
N ASP A 992 -70.41 -111.47 57.33
CA ASP A 992 -71.66 -111.99 56.76
C ASP A 992 -71.56 -113.49 56.45
N ARG A 993 -70.38 -114.01 56.05
CA ARG A 993 -70.14 -115.46 56.00
C ARG A 993 -70.17 -116.10 57.40
N VAL A 994 -69.70 -115.41 58.44
CA VAL A 994 -69.80 -115.86 59.85
C VAL A 994 -71.25 -115.80 60.34
N LEU A 995 -72.00 -114.73 60.04
CA LEU A 995 -73.43 -114.62 60.35
C LEU A 995 -74.27 -115.66 59.60
N LYS A 996 -73.91 -116.01 58.36
CA LYS A 996 -74.52 -117.12 57.61
C LYS A 996 -74.15 -118.49 58.18
N LYS A 997 -72.95 -118.67 58.74
CA LYS A 997 -72.59 -119.86 59.53
C LYS A 997 -73.36 -119.92 60.86
N ILE A 998 -73.61 -118.79 61.51
CA ILE A 998 -74.40 -118.71 62.75
C ILE A 998 -75.91 -118.95 62.46
N LYS A 999 -76.42 -118.48 61.32
CA LYS A 999 -77.78 -118.78 60.83
C LYS A 999 -78.01 -120.24 60.37
N ALA A 1000 -76.97 -121.08 60.36
CA ALA A 1000 -77.07 -122.50 59.98
C ALA A 1000 -77.27 -123.45 61.17
N LEU A 1001 -77.57 -122.91 62.37
CA LEU A 1001 -77.98 -123.68 63.55
C LEU A 1001 -79.33 -123.16 64.08
N ASN A 1002 -80.17 -124.10 64.52
CA ASN A 1002 -81.55 -123.90 64.99
C ASN A 1002 -81.63 -122.96 66.21
N ILE A 1003 -82.47 -121.91 66.19
CA ILE A 1003 -83.90 -121.84 66.64
C ILE A 1003 -84.06 -121.36 68.11
N GLU A 1004 -84.98 -120.39 68.28
CA GLU A 1004 -85.67 -119.90 69.49
C GLU A 1004 -84.91 -119.11 70.59
N GLU A 1005 -85.41 -117.87 70.79
CA GLU A 1005 -85.69 -117.15 72.06
C GLU A 1005 -84.55 -116.99 73.10
N ILE A 1006 -84.21 -115.82 73.65
CA ILE A 1006 -84.95 -114.61 74.07
C ILE A 1006 -83.95 -113.43 73.92
N THR A 1007 -84.18 -112.31 73.21
CA THR A 1007 -85.25 -111.28 73.28
C THR A 1007 -85.42 -110.62 74.66
N ASN A 1008 -84.43 -109.84 75.12
CA ASN A 1008 -84.60 -108.54 75.84
C ASN A 1008 -83.37 -108.18 76.68
N MET A 1009 -82.68 -107.08 76.33
CA MET A 1009 -82.14 -106.06 77.27
C MET A 1009 -81.55 -104.88 76.47
N ILE A 1010 -82.45 -104.05 75.94
CA ILE A 1010 -82.18 -102.65 75.58
C ILE A 1010 -82.84 -101.81 76.68
N PRO A 1011 -82.11 -100.87 77.31
CA PRO A 1011 -82.41 -99.45 77.13
C PRO A 1011 -81.17 -98.72 76.56
N SER A 1012 -81.25 -97.80 75.59
CA SER A 1012 -82.12 -96.62 75.48
C SER A 1012 -81.81 -95.53 76.51
N GLU A 1013 -80.86 -94.65 76.18
CA GLU A 1013 -80.95 -93.24 76.59
C GLU A 1013 -80.95 -92.33 75.36
N LEU A 1014 -82.15 -91.79 75.07
CA LEU A 1014 -82.35 -90.60 74.24
C LEU A 1014 -82.34 -89.38 75.17
N HIS A 1015 -81.42 -88.46 74.95
CA HIS A 1015 -81.61 -87.03 75.27
C HIS A 1015 -81.34 -86.26 73.96
N ILE A 1016 -82.35 -85.92 73.16
CA ILE A 1016 -83.39 -84.89 73.36
C ILE A 1016 -82.83 -83.46 73.28
N LEU A 1017 -83.09 -82.85 72.10
CA LEU A 1017 -83.39 -81.44 71.83
C LEU A 1017 -82.47 -80.34 72.42
N GLN A 1018 -81.82 -79.57 71.54
CA GLN A 1018 -82.35 -78.27 71.09
C GLN A 1018 -81.40 -77.59 70.06
N LEU A 1019 -81.96 -77.07 68.96
CA LEU A 1019 -81.39 -75.87 68.33
C LEU A 1019 -81.72 -74.68 69.24
N PRO A 1020 -80.76 -73.77 69.48
CA PRO A 1020 -80.96 -72.45 68.88
C PRO A 1020 -79.69 -71.80 68.32
N LYS A 1021 -79.94 -70.78 67.50
CA LYS A 1021 -78.98 -69.84 66.89
C LYS A 1021 -77.94 -69.34 67.90
N ALA A 1022 -76.67 -69.32 67.50
CA ALA A 1022 -75.61 -68.58 68.16
C ALA A 1022 -74.93 -67.61 67.16
N SER A 1023 -74.69 -66.40 67.64
CA SER A 1023 -74.15 -65.26 66.88
C SER A 1023 -72.66 -65.07 67.19
N PHE A 1024 -71.83 -64.79 66.18
CA PHE A 1024 -70.42 -64.33 66.29
C PHE A 1024 -69.45 -65.27 67.06
N SER A 1025 -68.19 -65.45 66.67
CA SER A 1025 -67.29 -64.57 65.92
C SER A 1025 -66.46 -65.36 64.91
N ALA A 1026 -66.23 -64.81 63.72
CA ALA A 1026 -65.35 -65.37 62.71
C ALA A 1026 -64.18 -64.41 62.44
N ASN A 1027 -62.97 -64.83 62.83
CA ASN A 1027 -61.73 -64.14 62.50
C ASN A 1027 -60.87 -65.13 61.70
N GLY A 1028 -60.83 -64.95 60.39
CA GLY A 1028 -60.15 -65.85 59.45
C GLY A 1028 -59.96 -65.15 58.11
N ASN A 1029 -58.82 -64.51 57.93
CA ASN A 1029 -58.54 -63.70 56.75
C ASN A 1029 -58.44 -64.58 55.50
N SER A 1030 -59.29 -64.30 54.51
CA SER A 1030 -59.08 -64.76 53.13
C SER A 1030 -59.45 -63.62 52.17
N SER A 1031 -58.47 -63.13 51.43
CA SER A 1031 -58.67 -62.20 50.33
C SER A 1031 -58.26 -62.88 49.04
N SER A 1032 -59.25 -63.19 48.21
CA SER A 1032 -59.04 -63.64 46.83
C SER A 1032 -59.84 -62.74 45.90
N SER A 1033 -59.18 -62.09 44.94
CA SER A 1033 -59.89 -61.47 43.80
C SER A 1033 -59.02 -61.43 42.56
N GLY A 1034 -59.39 -62.26 41.57
CA GLY A 1034 -59.48 -61.85 40.17
C GLY A 1034 -58.20 -61.50 39.39
N LEU A 1035 -57.61 -62.51 38.77
CA LEU A 1035 -57.17 -62.46 37.36
C LEU A 1035 -58.43 -62.20 36.46
N LEU A 1036 -58.42 -61.69 35.23
CA LEU A 1036 -57.36 -61.38 34.23
C LEU A 1036 -58.00 -60.52 33.11
N LYS A 1037 -57.16 -59.93 32.23
CA LYS A 1037 -57.22 -59.98 30.74
C LYS A 1037 -57.10 -58.64 30.00
N ALA A 1038 -56.38 -58.67 28.88
CA ALA A 1038 -56.14 -57.57 27.94
C ALA A 1038 -56.65 -57.91 26.51
N ILE A 1039 -56.79 -56.89 25.65
CA ILE A 1039 -57.00 -56.93 24.17
C ILE A 1039 -58.39 -57.51 23.77
N GLY A 1040 -59.29 -56.80 23.08
CA GLY A 1040 -59.23 -56.30 21.69
C GLY A 1040 -59.76 -57.39 20.73
N SER A 1041 -60.64 -57.18 19.74
CA SER A 1041 -61.27 -55.99 19.11
C SER A 1041 -62.52 -56.43 18.30
N ILE A 1042 -63.27 -55.50 17.67
CA ILE A 1042 -63.85 -55.55 16.28
C ILE A 1042 -64.98 -54.50 16.09
N GLN A 1043 -64.86 -53.73 14.99
CA GLN A 1043 -65.84 -53.05 14.08
C GLN A 1043 -67.34 -52.95 14.50
N THR A 1044 -68.15 -51.93 14.17
CA THR A 1044 -68.18 -50.79 13.20
C THR A 1044 -69.20 -49.76 13.78
N GLU A 1045 -69.28 -48.46 13.52
CA GLU A 1045 -69.56 -47.70 12.27
C GLU A 1045 -69.69 -46.19 12.66
N GLU A 1046 -69.65 -45.25 11.71
CA GLU A 1046 -69.98 -43.79 11.87
C GLU A 1046 -71.51 -43.55 12.08
N PRO A 1047 -72.05 -42.35 12.45
CA PRO A 1047 -71.55 -40.97 12.21
C PRO A 1047 -71.84 -39.83 13.24
N MET A 1048 -71.25 -38.66 12.96
CA MET A 1048 -71.68 -37.25 13.14
C MET A 1048 -72.72 -36.81 14.22
N ASP A 1049 -72.35 -35.72 14.92
CA ASP A 1049 -73.00 -34.38 14.96
C ASP A 1049 -73.59 -33.75 16.27
N TYR A 1050 -73.25 -32.46 16.47
CA TYR A 1050 -73.89 -31.40 17.29
C TYR A 1050 -74.06 -31.58 18.85
N LYS A 1051 -74.09 -30.54 19.72
CA LYS A 1051 -74.03 -29.07 19.57
C LYS A 1051 -73.58 -28.34 20.87
N GLU A 1052 -73.04 -27.13 20.67
CA GLU A 1052 -73.01 -25.90 21.49
C GLU A 1052 -74.20 -25.63 22.47
N PRO A 1053 -74.15 -24.65 23.44
CA PRO A 1053 -73.68 -23.26 23.22
C PRO A 1053 -73.14 -22.34 24.36
N LEU A 1054 -72.44 -21.25 23.95
CA LEU A 1054 -72.42 -19.83 24.45
C LEU A 1054 -72.07 -19.50 25.94
N SER A 1055 -71.62 -18.31 26.35
CA SER A 1055 -70.65 -17.27 25.90
C SER A 1055 -70.79 -16.01 26.80
N PHE A 1056 -69.72 -15.18 26.87
CA PHE A 1056 -69.56 -13.87 27.58
C PHE A 1056 -69.46 -13.94 29.14
N SER A 1057 -69.07 -12.91 29.93
CA SER A 1057 -68.92 -11.45 29.70
C SER A 1057 -67.91 -10.73 30.64
N ILE A 1058 -67.42 -9.53 30.23
CA ILE A 1058 -67.10 -8.31 31.05
C ILE A 1058 -65.79 -8.24 31.91
N THR A 1059 -64.96 -7.23 31.57
CA THR A 1059 -63.86 -6.52 32.29
C THR A 1059 -64.38 -5.60 33.43
N PRO A 1060 -63.63 -5.02 34.42
CA PRO A 1060 -62.44 -4.14 34.17
C PRO A 1060 -61.44 -3.81 35.34
N THR A 1061 -60.55 -2.83 35.11
CA THR A 1061 -59.81 -1.94 36.10
C THR A 1061 -58.78 -2.62 37.04
N SER A 1062 -57.68 -2.02 37.55
CA SER A 1062 -56.99 -0.70 37.45
C SER A 1062 -55.68 -0.76 38.32
N ASP A 1063 -54.64 0.09 38.26
CA ASP A 1063 -54.21 1.16 37.34
C ASP A 1063 -52.72 1.61 37.60
N ILE A 1064 -52.23 2.60 36.84
CA ILE A 1064 -51.11 3.55 37.13
C ILE A 1064 -49.66 2.98 37.25
N GLY A 1065 -48.64 3.53 36.55
CA GLY A 1065 -48.65 4.53 35.47
C GLY A 1065 -47.29 5.22 35.19
N TYR A 1066 -47.20 5.88 34.03
CA TYR A 1066 -46.31 7.03 33.68
C TYR A 1066 -44.79 6.78 33.52
N LEU A 1067 -43.99 7.38 32.61
CA LEU A 1067 -44.08 8.34 31.46
C LEU A 1067 -42.73 8.22 30.67
N ASN A 1068 -42.54 8.59 29.39
CA ASN A 1068 -43.43 8.74 28.25
C ASN A 1068 -42.65 8.64 26.91
N VAL A 1069 -43.39 8.38 25.84
CA VAL A 1069 -43.10 8.32 24.38
C VAL A 1069 -42.25 9.49 23.79
N THR A 1070 -41.68 9.37 22.58
CA THR A 1070 -42.44 9.63 21.32
C THR A 1070 -41.93 9.03 20.00
N SER A 1071 -42.94 8.77 19.17
CA SER A 1071 -43.06 8.38 17.75
C SER A 1071 -44.59 8.42 17.45
N PRO A 1072 -45.17 8.04 16.28
CA PRO A 1072 -44.60 7.60 14.99
C PRO A 1072 -45.27 8.31 13.77
N GLY A 1073 -45.14 7.75 12.56
CA GLY A 1073 -46.34 7.37 11.80
C GLY A 1073 -46.77 8.20 10.56
N VAL A 1074 -47.71 7.59 9.82
CA VAL A 1074 -48.21 7.89 8.46
C VAL A 1074 -49.73 7.51 8.46
N VAL A 1075 -50.69 7.91 7.61
CA VAL A 1075 -50.77 8.25 6.17
C VAL A 1075 -51.95 9.23 5.92
N ALA A 1076 -52.19 9.58 4.64
CA ALA A 1076 -53.38 10.25 4.06
C ALA A 1076 -53.36 11.80 4.08
N THR A 1077 -54.07 12.52 3.18
CA THR A 1077 -55.10 12.11 2.18
C THR A 1077 -54.97 12.94 0.88
N PHE A 1078 -55.54 12.45 -0.23
CA PHE A 1078 -55.72 13.02 -1.59
C PHE A 1078 -56.18 14.52 -1.68
N PRO A 1079 -56.05 15.25 -2.83
CA PRO A 1079 -56.25 14.74 -4.22
C PRO A 1079 -55.34 15.26 -5.39
N GLU A 1080 -55.58 14.66 -6.56
CA GLU A 1080 -55.15 14.99 -7.93
C GLU A 1080 -55.63 16.39 -8.41
N PRO A 1081 -55.06 17.03 -9.48
CA PRO A 1081 -55.20 16.50 -10.86
C PRO A 1081 -54.08 16.78 -11.91
N THR A 1082 -54.11 15.94 -12.96
CA THR A 1082 -53.68 16.17 -14.38
C THR A 1082 -52.21 16.47 -14.76
N PRO A 1083 -51.66 15.77 -15.79
CA PRO A 1083 -50.43 16.16 -16.49
C PRO A 1083 -50.72 17.16 -17.61
N ASN A 1084 -49.72 17.94 -18.02
CA ASN A 1084 -49.83 18.81 -19.19
C ASN A 1084 -48.63 18.63 -20.12
N GLU A 1085 -48.91 18.51 -21.42
CA GLU A 1085 -47.91 18.45 -22.49
C GLU A 1085 -47.25 19.84 -22.68
N GLY A 1086 -46.00 19.88 -23.16
CA GLY A 1086 -45.27 21.14 -23.36
C GLY A 1086 -43.94 20.96 -24.08
N THR A 1087 -43.95 21.15 -25.41
CA THR A 1087 -42.82 21.04 -26.34
C THR A 1087 -41.98 22.32 -26.46
N SER A 1088 -40.88 22.24 -27.25
CA SER A 1088 -40.07 23.34 -27.84
C SER A 1088 -39.11 24.07 -26.87
N SER A 1089 -37.79 23.90 -27.05
CA SER A 1089 -36.84 24.73 -27.86
C SER A 1089 -36.29 25.93 -27.06
N GLU A 1090 -35.11 26.50 -27.28
CA GLU A 1090 -34.17 26.45 -28.41
C GLU A 1090 -32.75 26.87 -27.94
N ASN A 1091 -31.75 26.76 -28.84
CA ASN A 1091 -30.34 27.16 -28.75
C ASN A 1091 -29.94 28.32 -27.80
N VAL A 1092 -28.80 28.19 -27.10
CA VAL A 1092 -27.48 28.80 -27.44
C VAL A 1092 -26.37 27.83 -27.01
#